data_AF-A0A5P1EK07-F1
#
_entry.id   AF-A0A5P1EK07-F1
#
_cell.length_a   1.000
_cell.length_b   1.000
_cell.length_c   1.000
_cell.angle_alpha   90.00
_cell.angle_beta   90.00
_cell.angle_gamma   90.00
#
_symmetry.space_group_name_H-M   'P 1'
#
loop_
_entity.id
_entity.type
_entity.pdbx_description
1 polymer ?
#
loop_
_entity_poly.entity_id
_entity_poly.type
_entity_poly.pdbx_seq_one_letter_code
_entity_poly.pdbx_strand_id
1 'polypeptide(L)'
;MANSAEPSASLSFTSSSYLSNGSSAPPAPTEQSTNLEIVSLSKLSSNLERLLVDSDFDCTDADIVVEGVDIGIHRCILAARSKFFRDTFAGGGNSEGKRPKYCMNELLPDGGRVGKEAFMIFLGYLYTGRLKQSPPEVSTCVDPSCAHDACRPAVSFVVELMYASWMFQIPELVSLFQRRLSNFVDKALVEDVIPILLVAFHSQLNQLLSRCIQRVARSNFDNISLEKELPHEAVQEIKAIRKKSQADDSIVPDMDPVLEKGIKRIHRALDSDDVELVKLLLTESHVTLDDATALHYAAAYCDSKVVAEILELGLANVNLRNNRGYTPLHVAAMRREPAVIVSLLDKGASASELTSDSQSAVSICRRLTRAKDYNTKTMQGQESNKDRICIDLLEREIRRNPLSGNEFTASPFLADDVHANLIYLENRVAFARIFFPAEAKLAMKIAQAEATSEFAGLAASRSSGNLREVDLNETPSVQNKRLRSRVDALMKTACFFLSLGCSPQASAVSDWDSRFQAELFVRDYFLTDPFVPYTSVLCGIFMCKMAYDLTQLISSFYFKGYASLTKIQRIEWNNRGMSSAHAVFITTMSLYLVFFSDLFSDHREGLVTVRSSNLSTFVLGVSIGYFISDIAMIFWLYPLLGGMEYVFHHLLSLCGISYAMLAGEAQVYTYMLLISEATTPGVNLRWFLDTAGMKRTNAYLINGVLMFFAWLVARILLFVYLFYHIYLHYDQVEQMHTFGYLLTFVVPSVLAIMNLIWFSKILKGLKKQLAKRQ
;
A
#
# COMPACT_ATOMS: atom_id res chain seq x y z
N MET A 1 15.06 -26.82 15.47
CA MET A 1 14.75 -28.13 16.09
C MET A 1 14.04 -27.88 17.40
N ALA A 2 13.12 -28.78 17.75
CA ALA A 2 12.31 -28.90 18.97
C ALA A 2 11.08 -27.98 19.11
N ASN A 3 9.94 -28.57 18.74
CA ASN A 3 8.58 -28.22 19.13
C ASN A 3 8.35 -28.42 20.63
N SER A 4 7.50 -27.58 21.23
CA SER A 4 6.59 -28.01 22.30
C SER A 4 5.30 -27.20 22.24
N ALA A 5 4.24 -27.87 21.80
CA ALA A 5 2.86 -27.40 21.83
C ALA A 5 2.29 -27.56 23.25
N GLU A 6 1.65 -26.53 23.78
CA GLU A 6 0.73 -26.62 24.91
C GLU A 6 -0.69 -26.30 24.42
N PRO A 7 -1.71 -27.08 24.81
CA PRO A 7 -3.09 -26.77 24.48
C PRO A 7 -3.67 -25.78 25.50
N SER A 8 -4.12 -24.64 24.99
CA SER A 8 -4.89 -23.62 25.71
C SER A 8 -6.21 -24.18 26.23
N ALA A 9 -6.35 -24.26 27.55
CA ALA A 9 -7.61 -24.57 28.22
C ALA A 9 -8.59 -23.38 28.12
N SER A 10 -9.78 -23.65 27.61
CA SER A 10 -10.92 -22.73 27.63
C SER A 10 -11.53 -22.69 29.03
N LEU A 11 -11.48 -21.52 29.67
CA LEU A 11 -12.14 -21.27 30.96
C LEU A 11 -13.67 -21.25 30.78
N SER A 12 -14.34 -22.29 31.25
CA SER A 12 -15.79 -22.31 31.47
C SER A 12 -16.11 -21.71 32.84
N PHE A 13 -16.68 -20.50 32.85
CA PHE A 13 -17.26 -19.93 34.07
C PHE A 13 -18.71 -20.40 34.23
N THR A 14 -18.93 -21.43 35.04
CA THR A 14 -20.24 -21.73 35.64
C THR A 14 -20.18 -21.37 37.13
N SER A 15 -20.78 -20.22 37.47
CA SER A 15 -21.01 -19.83 38.87
C SER A 15 -22.28 -20.52 39.35
N SER A 16 -22.18 -21.37 40.37
CA SER A 16 -23.36 -21.84 41.12
C SER A 16 -23.14 -21.57 42.61
N SER A 17 -24.04 -20.77 43.17
CA SER A 17 -24.19 -20.53 44.60
C SER A 17 -25.66 -20.78 44.90
N TYR A 18 -25.98 -21.79 45.73
CA TYR A 18 -27.04 -21.74 46.77
C TYR A 18 -27.02 -23.06 47.55
N LEU A 19 -26.77 -22.95 48.86
CA LEU A 19 -27.02 -23.95 49.89
C LEU A 19 -28.50 -23.87 50.32
N SER A 20 -29.22 -25.00 50.41
CA SER A 20 -29.97 -25.38 51.62
C SER A 20 -30.76 -26.71 51.47
N ASN A 21 -30.56 -27.56 52.49
CA ASN A 21 -31.34 -28.68 53.04
C ASN A 21 -32.54 -29.30 52.30
N GLY A 22 -32.46 -30.64 52.21
CA GLY A 22 -33.44 -31.50 52.90
C GLY A 22 -34.50 -32.23 52.07
N SER A 23 -34.29 -33.54 51.96
CA SER A 23 -35.28 -34.62 51.72
C SER A 23 -35.49 -35.13 50.29
N SER A 24 -35.25 -36.45 50.17
CA SER A 24 -35.75 -37.43 49.17
C SER A 24 -35.41 -37.19 47.71
N ALA A 25 -34.27 -37.75 47.30
CA ALA A 25 -33.86 -37.93 45.90
C ALA A 25 -34.76 -38.95 45.16
N PRO A 26 -35.20 -38.67 43.92
CA PRO A 26 -35.38 -39.70 42.90
C PRO A 26 -34.01 -40.08 42.32
N PRO A 27 -33.83 -41.27 41.72
CA PRO A 27 -32.50 -41.71 41.27
C PRO A 27 -31.97 -40.76 40.20
N ALA A 28 -30.76 -40.25 40.43
CA ALA A 28 -30.03 -39.43 39.48
C ALA A 28 -29.79 -40.21 38.17
N PRO A 29 -29.97 -39.60 36.99
CA PRO A 29 -29.50 -40.20 35.75
C PRO A 29 -27.98 -40.38 35.84
N THR A 30 -27.51 -41.55 35.42
CA THR A 30 -26.13 -42.01 35.49
C THR A 30 -25.15 -40.98 34.89
N GLU A 31 -24.08 -40.63 35.62
CA GLU A 31 -23.03 -39.70 35.15
C GLU A 31 -22.39 -40.11 33.79
N GLN A 32 -22.56 -41.35 33.35
CA GLN A 32 -22.14 -41.81 32.03
C GLN A 32 -23.08 -41.39 30.89
N SER A 33 -24.40 -41.28 31.13
CA SER A 33 -25.36 -40.86 30.09
C SER A 33 -25.25 -39.36 29.80
N THR A 34 -25.04 -38.55 30.84
CA THR A 34 -24.83 -37.10 30.72
C THR A 34 -23.56 -36.79 29.94
N ASN A 35 -22.49 -37.55 30.14
CA ASN A 35 -21.24 -37.42 29.38
C ASN A 35 -21.42 -37.78 27.88
N LEU A 36 -22.22 -38.81 27.56
CA LEU A 36 -22.47 -39.20 26.17
C LEU A 36 -23.32 -38.17 25.41
N GLU A 37 -24.31 -37.59 26.08
CA GLU A 37 -25.13 -36.49 25.54
C GLU A 37 -24.30 -35.24 25.28
N ILE A 38 -23.43 -34.84 26.23
CA ILE A 38 -22.53 -33.70 26.06
C ILE A 38 -21.59 -33.91 24.87
N VAL A 39 -21.03 -35.11 24.71
CA VAL A 39 -20.17 -35.46 23.56
C VAL A 39 -20.96 -35.39 22.25
N SER A 40 -22.18 -35.92 22.23
CA SER A 40 -23.05 -35.92 21.05
C SER A 40 -23.47 -34.50 20.64
N LEU A 41 -23.84 -33.65 21.60
CA LEU A 41 -24.16 -32.24 21.37
C LEU A 41 -22.93 -31.43 20.94
N SER A 42 -21.76 -31.71 21.51
CA SER A 42 -20.50 -31.08 21.07
C SER A 42 -20.15 -31.47 19.64
N LYS A 43 -20.39 -32.74 19.25
CA LYS A 43 -20.19 -33.21 17.87
C LYS A 43 -21.18 -32.57 16.90
N LEU A 44 -22.46 -32.45 17.29
CA LEU A 44 -23.47 -31.74 16.51
C LEU A 44 -23.10 -30.26 16.31
N SER A 45 -22.68 -29.57 17.39
CA SER A 45 -22.21 -28.19 17.32
C SER A 45 -21.05 -28.03 16.32
N SER A 46 -20.06 -28.93 16.35
CA SER A 46 -18.93 -28.88 15.43
C SER A 46 -19.36 -29.13 13.98
N ASN A 47 -20.31 -30.05 13.75
CA ASN A 47 -20.84 -30.30 12.41
C ASN A 47 -21.63 -29.09 11.87
N LEU A 48 -22.43 -28.42 12.71
CA LEU A 48 -23.16 -27.21 12.33
C LEU A 48 -22.20 -26.04 12.03
N GLU A 49 -21.10 -25.94 12.76
CA GLU A 49 -20.06 -24.94 12.48
C GLU A 49 -19.45 -25.11 11.09
N ARG A 50 -19.26 -26.36 10.63
CA ARG A 50 -18.73 -26.63 9.29
C ARG A 50 -19.64 -26.09 8.18
N LEU A 51 -20.95 -26.07 8.38
CA LEU A 51 -21.91 -25.49 7.42
C LEU A 51 -21.72 -23.98 7.20
N LEU A 52 -21.03 -23.28 8.11
CA LEU A 52 -20.71 -21.86 7.97
C LEU A 52 -19.33 -21.59 7.36
N VAL A 53 -18.40 -22.54 7.44
CA VAL A 53 -16.97 -22.33 7.12
C VAL A 53 -16.56 -23.07 5.84
N ASP A 54 -17.18 -24.21 5.58
CA ASP A 54 -16.77 -25.15 4.54
C ASP A 54 -17.59 -24.91 3.27
N SER A 55 -16.95 -24.36 2.22
CA SER A 55 -17.60 -24.05 0.93
C SER A 55 -18.07 -25.29 0.18
N ASP A 56 -17.58 -26.47 0.55
CA ASP A 56 -17.89 -27.74 -0.11
C ASP A 56 -19.32 -28.23 0.23
N PHE A 57 -19.97 -27.65 1.25
CA PHE A 57 -21.33 -27.97 1.68
C PHE A 57 -22.30 -26.82 1.39
N ASP A 58 -22.51 -26.49 0.11
CA ASP A 58 -23.46 -25.44 -0.29
C ASP A 58 -24.93 -25.92 -0.21
N CYS A 59 -25.42 -26.12 1.01
CA CYS A 59 -26.82 -26.41 1.33
C CYS A 59 -27.58 -25.17 1.82
N THR A 60 -27.03 -23.97 1.58
CA THR A 60 -27.65 -22.70 1.99
C THR A 60 -28.93 -22.45 1.20
N ASP A 61 -29.97 -21.97 1.88
CA ASP A 61 -31.32 -21.80 1.31
C ASP A 61 -31.82 -20.36 1.33
N ALA A 62 -31.00 -19.42 1.81
CA ALA A 62 -31.16 -17.97 1.70
C ALA A 62 -29.81 -17.26 1.91
N ASP A 63 -29.73 -15.99 1.53
CA ASP A 63 -28.57 -15.13 1.78
C ASP A 63 -28.96 -13.90 2.62
N ILE A 64 -28.06 -13.48 3.52
CA ILE A 64 -28.13 -12.18 4.17
C ILE A 64 -27.00 -11.31 3.62
N VAL A 65 -27.34 -10.16 3.05
CA VAL A 65 -26.38 -9.22 2.46
C VAL A 65 -25.89 -8.26 3.54
N VAL A 66 -24.61 -8.37 3.91
CA VAL A 66 -23.95 -7.50 4.90
C VAL A 66 -22.81 -6.77 4.22
N GLU A 67 -22.82 -5.43 4.26
CA GLU A 67 -21.79 -4.59 3.64
C GLU A 67 -21.55 -4.94 2.14
N GLY A 68 -22.61 -5.32 1.43
CA GLY A 68 -22.56 -5.70 0.01
C GLY A 68 -22.05 -7.12 -0.26
N VAL A 69 -21.77 -7.91 0.78
CA VAL A 69 -21.34 -9.31 0.66
C VAL A 69 -22.51 -10.24 0.96
N ASP A 70 -22.77 -11.18 0.05
CA ASP A 70 -23.76 -12.25 0.25
C ASP A 70 -23.22 -13.29 1.27
N ILE A 71 -23.93 -13.49 2.37
CA ILE A 71 -23.63 -14.51 3.38
C ILE A 71 -24.72 -15.56 3.36
N GLY A 72 -24.37 -16.77 2.91
CA GLY A 72 -25.30 -17.90 2.86
C GLY A 72 -25.72 -18.38 4.25
N ILE A 73 -27.01 -18.63 4.43
CA ILE A 73 -27.61 -19.05 5.69
C ILE A 73 -28.56 -20.24 5.49
N HIS A 74 -28.90 -20.88 6.62
CA HIS A 74 -29.89 -21.96 6.70
C HIS A 74 -31.10 -21.46 7.50
N ARG A 75 -32.21 -21.17 6.81
CA ARG A 75 -33.42 -20.57 7.41
C ARG A 75 -33.96 -21.42 8.57
N CYS A 76 -33.91 -22.74 8.44
CA CYS A 76 -34.38 -23.66 9.48
C CYS A 76 -33.60 -23.51 10.81
N ILE A 77 -32.28 -23.29 10.74
CA ILE A 77 -31.43 -23.11 11.92
C ILE A 77 -31.74 -21.76 12.57
N LEU A 78 -31.76 -20.68 11.80
CA LEU A 78 -32.02 -19.34 12.31
C LEU A 78 -33.43 -19.21 12.88
N ALA A 79 -34.45 -19.70 12.18
CA ALA A 79 -35.84 -19.71 12.65
C ALA A 79 -36.04 -20.55 13.92
N ALA A 80 -35.27 -21.63 14.10
CA ALA A 80 -35.31 -22.41 15.33
C ALA A 80 -34.79 -21.61 16.53
N ARG A 81 -33.77 -20.78 16.33
CA ARG A 81 -33.03 -20.07 17.39
C ARG A 81 -33.48 -18.64 17.65
N SER A 82 -34.20 -18.03 16.72
CA SER A 82 -34.66 -16.65 16.81
C SER A 82 -36.12 -16.56 16.41
N LYS A 83 -36.94 -15.93 17.25
CA LYS A 83 -38.33 -15.63 16.90
C LYS A 83 -38.39 -14.64 15.73
N PHE A 84 -37.51 -13.62 15.72
CA PHE A 84 -37.40 -12.68 14.61
C PHE A 84 -37.25 -13.40 13.27
N PHE A 85 -36.22 -14.25 13.12
CA PHE A 85 -36.00 -14.96 11.85
C PHE A 85 -37.12 -15.92 11.49
N ARG A 86 -37.78 -16.54 12.48
CA ARG A 86 -38.96 -17.39 12.26
C ARG A 86 -40.09 -16.59 11.60
N ASP A 87 -40.36 -15.40 12.11
CA ASP A 87 -41.40 -14.52 11.61
C ASP A 87 -41.00 -13.92 10.24
N THR A 88 -39.73 -13.53 10.07
CA THR A 88 -39.18 -13.03 8.80
C THR A 88 -39.27 -14.07 7.67
N PHE A 89 -39.00 -15.35 7.97
CA PHE A 89 -39.01 -16.40 6.96
C PHE A 89 -40.40 -17.00 6.71
N ALA A 90 -41.37 -16.76 7.60
CA ALA A 90 -42.75 -17.22 7.42
C ALA A 90 -43.48 -16.52 6.24
N GLY A 91 -43.01 -15.34 5.82
CA GLY A 91 -43.65 -14.51 4.79
C GLY A 91 -43.53 -14.97 3.33
N GLY A 92 -42.99 -16.16 3.05
CA GLY A 92 -43.00 -16.76 1.70
C GLY A 92 -42.37 -15.90 0.60
N GLY A 93 -41.03 -15.78 0.59
CA GLY A 93 -40.29 -15.18 -0.52
C GLY A 93 -40.33 -16.07 -1.76
N ASN A 94 -41.41 -15.96 -2.54
CA ASN A 94 -41.60 -16.67 -3.80
C ASN A 94 -40.97 -15.85 -4.93
N SER A 95 -39.71 -16.11 -5.25
CA SER A 95 -39.11 -15.70 -6.51
C SER A 95 -38.65 -16.96 -7.24
N GLU A 96 -39.28 -17.22 -8.38
CA GLU A 96 -39.04 -18.40 -9.23
C GLU A 96 -37.53 -18.60 -9.47
N GLY A 97 -36.97 -19.64 -8.85
CA GLY A 97 -35.63 -20.15 -9.14
C GLY A 97 -34.41 -19.44 -8.52
N LYS A 98 -34.57 -18.45 -7.62
CA LYS A 98 -33.44 -17.78 -6.93
C LYS A 98 -33.55 -17.88 -5.41
N ARG A 99 -32.39 -18.04 -4.72
CA ARG A 99 -32.32 -18.00 -3.25
C ARG A 99 -32.82 -16.65 -2.73
N PRO A 100 -33.69 -16.60 -1.69
CA PRO A 100 -34.14 -15.35 -1.08
C PRO A 100 -32.94 -14.57 -0.51
N LYS A 101 -32.93 -13.26 -0.73
CA LYS A 101 -31.90 -12.35 -0.19
C LYS A 101 -32.52 -11.37 0.78
N TYR A 102 -31.89 -11.19 1.93
CA TYR A 102 -32.30 -10.25 2.96
C TYR A 102 -31.19 -9.22 3.21
N CYS A 103 -31.49 -7.94 3.02
CA CYS A 103 -30.50 -6.87 3.25
C CYS A 103 -30.39 -6.56 4.75
N MET A 104 -29.18 -6.58 5.30
CA MET A 104 -28.96 -6.28 6.73
C MET A 104 -29.51 -4.91 7.14
N ASN A 105 -29.39 -3.89 6.28
CA ASN A 105 -29.92 -2.55 6.54
C ASN A 105 -31.46 -2.52 6.63
N GLU A 106 -32.15 -3.40 5.91
CA GLU A 106 -33.62 -3.53 5.99
C GLU A 106 -34.04 -4.27 7.26
N LEU A 107 -33.20 -5.20 7.73
CA LEU A 107 -33.40 -5.90 9.00
C LEU A 107 -33.09 -5.02 10.22
N LEU A 108 -32.42 -3.88 10.04
CA LEU A 108 -32.00 -2.93 11.08
C LEU A 108 -32.56 -1.51 10.84
N PRO A 109 -33.88 -1.29 10.96
CA PRO A 109 -34.51 -0.02 10.62
C PRO A 109 -34.13 1.15 11.54
N ASP A 110 -33.71 0.88 12.78
CA ASP A 110 -33.48 1.91 13.82
C ASP A 110 -32.08 2.57 13.74
N GLY A 111 -31.43 2.55 12.56
CA GLY A 111 -30.10 3.15 12.36
C GLY A 111 -28.93 2.38 13.01
N GLY A 112 -29.18 1.19 13.54
CA GLY A 112 -28.15 0.28 14.03
C GLY A 112 -27.27 -0.26 12.88
N ARG A 113 -25.97 -0.36 13.11
CA ARG A 113 -25.03 -0.98 12.16
C ARG A 113 -24.48 -2.28 12.75
N VAL A 114 -24.43 -3.33 11.93
CA VAL A 114 -23.73 -4.59 12.24
C VAL A 114 -22.82 -4.91 11.06
N GLY A 115 -21.51 -4.90 11.29
CA GLY A 115 -20.51 -5.24 10.28
C GLY A 115 -20.44 -6.74 10.02
N LYS A 116 -19.80 -7.13 8.92
CA LYS A 116 -19.67 -8.53 8.51
C LYS A 116 -19.08 -9.43 9.60
N GLU A 117 -17.98 -9.01 10.24
CA GLU A 117 -17.29 -9.85 11.23
C GLU A 117 -18.10 -10.03 12.50
N ALA A 118 -18.76 -8.97 12.98
CA ALA A 118 -19.66 -9.07 14.13
C ALA A 118 -20.83 -10.01 13.80
N PHE A 119 -21.41 -9.88 12.60
CA PHE A 119 -22.48 -10.76 12.14
C PHE A 119 -22.03 -12.21 12.04
N MET A 120 -20.82 -12.49 11.54
CA MET A 120 -20.30 -13.86 11.46
C MET A 120 -20.08 -14.49 12.85
N ILE A 121 -19.63 -13.72 13.85
CA ILE A 121 -19.52 -14.20 15.24
C ILE A 121 -20.91 -14.48 15.83
N PHE A 122 -21.88 -13.58 15.59
CA PHE A 122 -23.26 -13.77 15.99
C PHE A 122 -23.88 -15.02 15.33
N LEU A 123 -23.68 -15.20 14.03
CA LEU A 123 -24.15 -16.35 13.27
C LEU A 123 -23.50 -17.64 13.78
N GLY A 124 -22.20 -17.62 14.06
CA GLY A 124 -21.48 -18.73 14.69
C GLY A 124 -22.13 -19.17 16.00
N TYR A 125 -22.58 -18.22 16.83
CA TYR A 125 -23.34 -18.54 18.04
C TYR A 125 -24.68 -19.20 17.73
N LEU A 126 -25.45 -18.73 16.74
CA LEU A 126 -26.72 -19.35 16.37
C LEU A 126 -26.57 -20.81 15.94
N TYR A 127 -25.48 -21.15 15.27
CA TYR A 127 -25.23 -22.53 14.81
C TYR A 127 -24.69 -23.42 15.93
N THR A 128 -23.79 -22.89 16.76
CA THR A 128 -23.01 -23.71 17.71
C THR A 128 -23.51 -23.63 19.15
N GLY A 129 -24.25 -22.57 19.50
CA GLY A 129 -24.54 -22.21 20.89
C GLY A 129 -23.31 -21.75 21.68
N ARG A 130 -22.15 -21.55 21.02
CA ARG A 130 -20.89 -21.13 21.65
C ARG A 130 -20.44 -19.80 21.08
N LEU A 131 -20.22 -18.83 21.96
CA LEU A 131 -19.72 -17.51 21.55
C LEU A 131 -18.20 -17.58 21.41
N LYS A 132 -17.71 -17.36 20.19
CA LYS A 132 -16.28 -17.25 19.93
C LYS A 132 -15.71 -15.96 20.54
N GLN A 133 -14.42 -15.99 20.85
CA GLN A 133 -13.71 -14.78 21.28
C GLN A 133 -13.72 -13.74 20.15
N SER A 134 -13.75 -12.46 20.54
CA SER A 134 -13.68 -11.34 19.60
C SER A 134 -12.35 -11.40 18.84
N PRO A 135 -12.34 -11.43 17.50
CA PRO A 135 -11.09 -11.46 16.75
C PRO A 135 -10.27 -10.20 17.03
N PRO A 136 -8.97 -10.32 17.35
CA PRO A 136 -8.15 -9.16 17.71
C PRO A 136 -8.07 -8.15 16.57
N GLU A 137 -8.07 -8.62 15.32
CA GLU A 137 -7.99 -7.78 14.11
C GLU A 137 -9.09 -6.70 14.03
N VAL A 138 -10.29 -6.96 14.56
CA VAL A 138 -11.42 -6.01 14.54
C VAL A 138 -11.76 -5.43 15.91
N SER A 139 -11.20 -6.00 16.98
CA SER A 139 -11.48 -5.59 18.36
C SER A 139 -10.29 -4.93 19.07
N THR A 140 -9.16 -4.76 18.39
CA THR A 140 -8.00 -4.00 18.89
C THR A 140 -7.72 -2.80 18.00
N CYS A 141 -7.19 -1.74 18.61
CA CYS A 141 -6.75 -0.56 17.89
C CYS A 141 -5.28 -0.67 17.48
N VAL A 142 -4.82 0.25 16.64
CA VAL A 142 -3.45 0.26 16.10
C VAL A 142 -2.45 0.90 17.07
N ASP A 143 -2.93 1.60 18.10
CA ASP A 143 -2.06 2.31 19.05
C ASP A 143 -1.25 1.32 19.91
N PRO A 144 0.09 1.30 19.79
CA PRO A 144 0.95 0.37 20.53
C PRO A 144 0.97 0.65 22.04
N SER A 145 0.56 1.84 22.47
CA SER A 145 0.49 2.22 23.89
C SER A 145 -0.82 1.78 24.56
N CYS A 146 -1.77 1.27 23.79
CA CYS A 146 -3.08 0.88 24.31
C CYS A 146 -3.07 -0.54 24.88
N ALA A 147 -3.57 -0.72 26.11
CA ALA A 147 -3.76 -2.04 26.71
C ALA A 147 -4.94 -2.84 26.09
N HIS A 148 -5.71 -2.21 25.21
CA HIS A 148 -6.90 -2.76 24.53
C HIS A 148 -8.06 -3.24 25.44
N ASP A 149 -8.02 -2.95 26.74
CA ASP A 149 -9.09 -3.27 27.70
C ASP A 149 -10.48 -2.74 27.31
N ALA A 150 -10.56 -1.51 26.81
CA ALA A 150 -11.79 -0.81 26.44
C ALA A 150 -11.54 0.23 25.33
N CYS A 151 -10.70 -0.13 24.35
CA CYS A 151 -10.43 0.74 23.20
C CYS A 151 -11.64 0.85 22.26
N ARG A 152 -11.70 1.90 21.44
CA ARG A 152 -12.83 2.15 20.54
C ARG A 152 -13.20 0.95 19.65
N PRO A 153 -12.26 0.26 18.96
CA PRO A 153 -12.57 -0.97 18.23
C PRO A 153 -13.22 -2.07 19.09
N ALA A 154 -12.73 -2.30 20.31
CA ALA A 154 -13.33 -3.27 21.22
C ALA A 154 -14.77 -2.89 21.61
N VAL A 155 -14.99 -1.61 21.94
CA VAL A 155 -16.31 -1.08 22.28
C VAL A 155 -17.26 -1.21 21.08
N SER A 156 -16.87 -0.70 19.91
CA SER A 156 -17.69 -0.76 18.69
C SER A 156 -18.05 -2.19 18.31
N PHE A 157 -17.10 -3.13 18.39
CA PHE A 157 -17.36 -4.53 18.06
C PHE A 157 -18.40 -5.17 19.00
N VAL A 158 -18.33 -4.88 20.31
CA VAL A 158 -19.32 -5.39 21.27
C VAL A 158 -20.66 -4.67 21.12
N VAL A 159 -20.68 -3.39 20.75
CA VAL A 159 -21.90 -2.64 20.44
C VAL A 159 -22.61 -3.24 19.23
N GLU A 160 -21.89 -3.58 18.16
CA GLU A 160 -22.46 -4.27 16.99
C GLU A 160 -23.07 -5.63 17.37
N LEU A 161 -22.36 -6.42 18.18
CA LEU A 161 -22.86 -7.70 18.68
C LEU A 161 -24.10 -7.54 19.58
N MET A 162 -24.15 -6.49 20.40
CA MET A 162 -25.32 -6.15 21.21
C MET A 162 -26.52 -5.80 20.32
N TYR A 163 -26.33 -4.94 19.32
CA TYR A 163 -27.40 -4.58 18.37
C TYR A 163 -27.95 -5.81 17.65
N ALA A 164 -27.07 -6.67 17.11
CA ALA A 164 -27.50 -7.91 16.46
C ALA A 164 -28.28 -8.81 17.42
N SER A 165 -27.79 -8.96 18.66
CA SER A 165 -28.42 -9.81 19.67
C SER A 165 -29.81 -9.31 20.08
N TRP A 166 -29.96 -8.00 20.25
CA TRP A 166 -31.23 -7.37 20.60
C TRP A 166 -32.21 -7.41 19.43
N MET A 167 -31.79 -6.96 18.23
CA MET A 167 -32.65 -6.93 17.04
C MET A 167 -33.16 -8.32 16.67
N PHE A 168 -32.27 -9.32 16.67
CA PHE A 168 -32.62 -10.69 16.33
C PHE A 168 -33.13 -11.51 17.51
N GLN A 169 -33.49 -10.85 18.63
CA GLN A 169 -34.19 -11.42 19.77
C GLN A 169 -33.49 -12.63 20.41
N ILE A 170 -32.19 -12.49 20.70
CA ILE A 170 -31.36 -13.49 21.40
C ILE A 170 -31.04 -12.98 22.83
N PRO A 171 -31.91 -13.21 23.82
CA PRO A 171 -31.82 -12.59 25.14
C PRO A 171 -30.57 -13.02 25.93
N GLU A 172 -30.06 -14.23 25.73
CA GLU A 172 -28.87 -14.74 26.39
C GLU A 172 -27.64 -13.89 26.04
N LEU A 173 -27.49 -13.57 24.75
CA LEU A 173 -26.41 -12.73 24.26
C LEU A 173 -26.57 -11.27 24.70
N VAL A 174 -27.81 -10.74 24.73
CA VAL A 174 -28.08 -9.39 25.26
C VAL A 174 -27.58 -9.28 26.70
N SER A 175 -27.90 -10.25 27.56
CA SER A 175 -27.44 -10.23 28.97
C SER A 175 -25.91 -10.25 29.09
N LEU A 176 -25.25 -11.05 28.25
CA LEU A 176 -23.79 -11.21 28.25
C LEU A 176 -23.10 -9.92 27.79
N PHE A 177 -23.55 -9.34 26.69
CA PHE A 177 -22.97 -8.11 26.17
C PHE A 177 -23.31 -6.90 27.04
N GLN A 178 -24.46 -6.88 27.73
CA GLN A 178 -24.79 -5.80 28.67
C GLN A 178 -23.78 -5.75 29.81
N ARG A 179 -23.40 -6.91 30.36
CA ARG A 179 -22.36 -7.00 31.40
C ARG A 179 -21.00 -6.54 30.87
N ARG A 180 -20.63 -6.96 29.64
CA ARG A 180 -19.36 -6.57 29.03
C ARG A 180 -19.29 -5.07 28.76
N LEU A 181 -20.33 -4.48 28.19
CA LEU A 181 -20.46 -3.04 27.96
C LEU A 181 -20.42 -2.26 29.27
N SER A 182 -21.08 -2.76 30.33
CA SER A 182 -21.03 -2.14 31.66
C SER A 182 -19.60 -2.00 32.19
N ASN A 183 -18.74 -3.00 31.95
CA ASN A 183 -17.33 -2.94 32.33
C ASN A 183 -16.53 -1.92 31.49
N PHE A 184 -16.95 -1.64 30.25
CA PHE A 184 -16.29 -0.65 29.40
C PHE A 184 -16.61 0.79 29.82
N VAL A 185 -17.81 1.07 30.34
CA VAL A 185 -18.24 2.43 30.73
C VAL A 185 -17.25 3.10 31.70
N ASP A 186 -16.68 2.34 32.63
CA ASP A 186 -15.76 2.87 33.65
C ASP A 186 -14.32 3.01 33.13
N LYS A 187 -13.95 2.29 32.08
CA LYS A 187 -12.57 2.22 31.56
C LYS A 187 -12.36 3.02 30.28
N ALA A 188 -13.40 3.20 29.48
CA ALA A 188 -13.34 3.85 28.18
C ALA A 188 -13.23 5.37 28.30
N LEU A 189 -12.73 6.01 27.24
CA LEU A 189 -12.86 7.46 27.08
C LEU A 189 -14.34 7.84 26.96
N VAL A 190 -14.68 9.08 27.26
CA VAL A 190 -16.09 9.49 27.34
C VAL A 190 -16.78 9.45 25.98
N GLU A 191 -16.04 9.78 24.94
CA GLU A 191 -16.42 9.69 23.54
C GLU A 191 -16.70 8.24 23.11
N ASP A 192 -16.05 7.28 23.77
CA ASP A 192 -16.24 5.85 23.57
C ASP A 192 -17.42 5.29 24.39
N VAL A 193 -17.93 6.05 25.36
CA VAL A 193 -19.18 5.72 26.06
C VAL A 193 -20.41 6.10 25.24
N ILE A 194 -20.32 7.08 24.33
CA ILE A 194 -21.45 7.54 23.50
C ILE A 194 -22.11 6.39 22.71
N PRO A 195 -21.39 5.52 21.97
CA PRO A 195 -22.00 4.38 21.29
C PRO A 195 -22.65 3.37 22.24
N ILE A 196 -22.10 3.21 23.45
CA ILE A 196 -22.66 2.34 24.49
C ILE A 196 -23.99 2.90 24.98
N LEU A 197 -24.05 4.22 25.19
CA LEU A 197 -25.27 4.92 25.56
C LEU A 197 -26.35 4.76 24.48
N LEU A 198 -26.01 4.98 23.22
CA LEU A 198 -26.94 4.85 22.09
C LEU A 198 -27.53 3.44 21.99
N VAL A 199 -26.70 2.39 22.04
CA VAL A 199 -27.23 1.01 22.02
C VAL A 199 -28.05 0.70 23.26
N ALA A 200 -27.65 1.20 24.44
CA ALA A 200 -28.44 1.01 25.66
C ALA A 200 -29.80 1.71 25.60
N PHE A 201 -29.88 2.88 24.94
CA PHE A 201 -31.10 3.62 24.72
C PHE A 201 -32.04 2.88 23.76
N HIS A 202 -31.57 2.53 22.56
CA HIS A 202 -32.39 1.81 21.58
C HIS A 202 -32.81 0.42 22.07
N SER A 203 -31.92 -0.28 22.77
CA SER A 203 -32.21 -1.60 23.34
C SER A 203 -32.96 -1.55 24.68
N GLN A 204 -33.35 -0.37 25.17
CA GLN A 204 -34.09 -0.17 26.43
C GLN A 204 -33.40 -0.79 27.67
N LEU A 205 -32.07 -0.77 27.69
CA LEU A 205 -31.23 -1.30 28.77
C LEU A 205 -31.04 -0.27 29.88
N ASN A 206 -32.11 0.02 30.64
CA ASN A 206 -32.18 1.12 31.62
C ASN A 206 -31.01 1.19 32.61
N GLN A 207 -30.51 0.05 33.11
CA GLN A 207 -29.38 0.02 34.04
C GLN A 207 -28.06 0.47 33.39
N LEU A 208 -27.79 0.02 32.16
CA LEU A 208 -26.61 0.41 31.41
C LEU A 208 -26.73 1.86 30.95
N LEU A 209 -27.90 2.26 30.46
CA LEU A 209 -28.22 3.62 30.04
C LEU A 209 -27.97 4.63 31.17
N SER A 210 -28.51 4.37 32.37
CA SER A 210 -28.33 5.24 33.54
C SER A 210 -26.85 5.39 33.92
N ARG A 211 -26.06 4.30 33.86
CA ARG A 211 -24.61 4.36 34.11
C ARG A 211 -23.89 5.22 33.07
N CYS A 212 -24.20 5.04 31.79
CA CYS A 212 -23.64 5.88 30.72
C CYS A 212 -23.99 7.36 30.91
N ILE A 213 -25.26 7.67 31.19
CA ILE A 213 -25.73 9.04 31.44
C ILE A 213 -24.97 9.68 32.61
N GLN A 214 -24.80 8.97 33.74
CA GLN A 214 -24.03 9.45 34.87
C GLN A 214 -22.55 9.70 34.52
N ARG A 215 -21.95 8.78 33.75
CA ARG A 215 -20.55 8.88 33.32
C ARG A 215 -20.31 10.08 32.40
N VAL A 216 -21.24 10.37 31.49
CA VAL A 216 -21.19 11.52 30.57
C VAL A 216 -21.55 12.82 31.28
N ALA A 217 -22.50 12.81 32.23
CA ALA A 217 -22.87 13.99 32.98
C ALA A 217 -21.70 14.54 33.82
N ARG A 218 -20.86 13.66 34.37
CA ARG A 218 -19.67 14.01 35.17
C ARG A 218 -18.44 14.41 34.34
N SER A 219 -18.50 14.32 33.02
CA SER A 219 -17.37 14.67 32.15
C SER A 219 -17.44 16.11 31.64
N ASN A 220 -16.36 16.55 30.99
CA ASN A 220 -16.27 17.80 30.25
C ASN A 220 -16.81 17.73 28.81
N PHE A 221 -17.64 16.73 28.47
CA PHE A 221 -18.23 16.60 27.14
C PHE A 221 -19.23 17.73 26.88
N ASP A 222 -19.06 18.52 25.83
CA ASP A 222 -19.77 19.77 25.64
C ASP A 222 -21.24 19.59 25.23
N ASN A 223 -22.07 20.57 25.55
CA ASN A 223 -23.51 20.49 25.32
C ASN A 223 -23.88 20.44 23.83
N ILE A 224 -23.05 21.02 22.97
CA ILE A 224 -23.28 21.06 21.53
C ILE A 224 -23.10 19.66 20.95
N SER A 225 -22.01 18.98 21.29
CA SER A 225 -21.79 17.58 20.92
C SER A 225 -22.84 16.64 21.50
N LEU A 226 -23.33 16.88 22.73
CA LEU A 226 -24.45 16.11 23.28
C LEU A 226 -25.71 16.23 22.42
N GLU A 227 -26.09 17.45 22.04
CA GLU A 227 -27.28 17.70 21.21
C GLU A 227 -27.18 17.10 19.82
N LYS A 228 -25.97 16.96 19.28
CA LYS A 228 -25.71 16.34 17.97
C LYS A 228 -25.66 14.82 17.99
N GLU A 229 -25.07 14.23 19.03
CA GLU A 229 -24.80 12.79 19.06
C GLU A 229 -25.85 11.95 19.80
N LEU A 230 -26.66 12.56 20.65
CA LEU A 230 -27.57 11.84 21.55
C LEU A 230 -29.05 12.19 21.34
N PRO A 231 -29.97 11.23 21.62
CA PRO A 231 -31.39 11.50 21.68
C PRO A 231 -31.74 12.60 22.68
N HIS A 232 -32.70 13.44 22.33
CA HIS A 232 -33.10 14.61 23.12
C HIS A 232 -33.42 14.27 24.58
N GLU A 233 -34.06 13.12 24.83
CA GLU A 233 -34.39 12.63 26.18
C GLU A 233 -33.15 12.40 27.05
N ALA A 234 -32.12 11.74 26.50
CA ALA A 234 -30.86 11.50 27.20
C ALA A 234 -30.11 12.82 27.46
N VAL A 235 -30.13 13.76 26.50
CA VAL A 235 -29.51 15.09 26.65
C VAL A 235 -30.17 15.88 27.78
N GLN A 236 -31.51 15.86 27.86
CA GLN A 236 -32.23 16.54 28.94
C GLN A 236 -31.88 15.97 30.32
N GLU A 237 -31.77 14.65 30.44
CA GLU A 237 -31.37 13.99 31.68
C GLU A 237 -29.94 14.37 32.10
N ILE A 238 -29.00 14.36 31.15
CA ILE A 238 -27.60 14.77 31.37
C ILE A 238 -27.54 16.23 31.85
N LYS A 239 -28.26 17.14 31.20
CA LYS A 239 -28.32 18.57 31.58
C LYS A 239 -28.93 18.76 32.96
N ALA A 240 -29.99 18.01 33.30
CA ALA A 240 -30.62 18.06 34.61
C ALA A 240 -29.65 17.63 35.73
N ILE A 241 -28.86 16.57 35.48
CA ILE A 241 -27.83 16.10 36.43
C ILE A 241 -26.74 17.16 36.61
N ARG A 242 -26.21 17.73 35.51
CA ARG A 242 -25.17 18.77 35.56
C ARG A 242 -25.62 20.02 36.32
N LYS A 243 -26.87 20.45 36.11
CA LYS A 243 -27.48 21.58 36.83
C LYS A 243 -27.62 21.29 38.33
N LYS A 244 -27.98 20.06 38.69
CA LYS A 244 -28.07 19.63 40.09
C LYS A 244 -26.70 19.63 40.78
N SER A 245 -25.63 19.22 40.09
CA SER A 245 -24.26 19.27 40.65
C SER A 245 -23.69 20.69 40.76
N GLN A 246 -24.04 21.60 39.83
CA GLN A 246 -23.57 22.99 39.86
C GLN A 246 -24.27 23.85 40.93
N ALA A 247 -25.45 23.44 41.39
CA ALA A 247 -26.15 24.12 42.49
C ALA A 247 -25.43 23.98 43.85
N ASP A 248 -24.44 23.09 43.97
CA ASP A 248 -23.68 22.83 45.20
C ASP A 248 -22.30 23.55 45.23
N ASP A 249 -21.76 23.96 44.08
CA ASP A 249 -20.47 24.67 43.93
C ASP A 249 -20.67 26.01 43.20
N SER A 250 -21.15 27.02 43.93
CA SER A 250 -21.22 28.39 43.42
C SER A 250 -19.83 29.02 43.38
N ILE A 251 -19.16 29.02 42.21
CA ILE A 251 -18.32 30.10 41.61
C ILE A 251 -17.94 29.61 40.19
N VAL A 252 -18.79 29.86 39.20
CA VAL A 252 -18.36 29.95 37.79
C VAL A 252 -19.07 31.17 37.19
N PRO A 253 -18.38 32.09 36.51
CA PRO A 253 -19.03 33.23 35.89
C PRO A 253 -19.97 32.72 34.79
N ASP A 254 -21.25 33.08 34.89
CA ASP A 254 -22.25 32.83 33.86
C ASP A 254 -21.76 33.50 32.55
N MET A 255 -21.64 32.73 31.48
CA MET A 255 -21.28 33.30 30.17
C MET A 255 -22.37 34.29 29.75
N ASP A 256 -21.98 35.42 29.15
CA ASP A 256 -22.94 36.43 28.70
C ASP A 256 -23.99 35.78 27.77
N PRO A 257 -25.29 35.82 28.10
CA PRO A 257 -26.35 35.22 27.30
C PRO A 257 -26.41 35.80 25.88
N VAL A 258 -25.90 37.01 25.66
CA VAL A 258 -25.78 37.62 24.32
C VAL A 258 -24.69 36.92 23.49
N LEU A 259 -23.54 36.62 24.10
CA LEU A 259 -22.44 35.89 23.47
C LEU A 259 -22.85 34.46 23.13
N GLU A 260 -23.50 33.74 24.05
CA GLU A 260 -23.98 32.37 23.81
C GLU A 260 -24.98 32.31 22.64
N LYS A 261 -25.87 33.32 22.54
CA LYS A 261 -26.80 33.44 21.42
C LYS A 261 -26.10 33.73 20.09
N GLY A 262 -25.03 34.53 20.10
CA GLY A 262 -24.19 34.80 18.94
C GLY A 262 -23.49 33.54 18.43
N ILE A 263 -22.85 32.79 19.34
CA ILE A 263 -22.18 31.52 19.02
C ILE A 263 -23.16 30.51 18.39
N LYS A 264 -24.35 30.33 18.98
CA LYS A 264 -25.37 29.43 18.43
C LYS A 264 -25.85 29.83 17.03
N ARG A 265 -25.88 31.12 16.70
CA ARG A 265 -26.23 31.60 15.35
C ARG A 265 -25.15 31.22 14.34
N ILE A 266 -23.88 31.37 14.71
CA ILE A 266 -22.75 30.97 13.87
C ILE A 266 -22.79 29.46 13.63
N HIS A 267 -22.96 28.63 14.67
CA HIS A 267 -23.08 27.17 14.51
C HIS A 267 -24.27 26.75 13.64
N ARG A 268 -25.40 27.46 13.74
CA ARG A 268 -26.56 27.19 12.86
C ARG A 268 -26.28 27.55 11.40
N ALA A 269 -25.54 28.64 11.14
CA ALA A 269 -25.13 28.99 9.78
C ALA A 269 -24.17 27.94 9.19
N LEU A 270 -23.28 27.40 10.03
CA LEU A 270 -22.40 26.27 9.69
C LEU A 270 -23.16 24.98 9.42
N ASP A 271 -24.23 24.69 10.16
CA ASP A 271 -25.12 23.55 9.91
C ASP A 271 -25.88 23.64 8.58
N SER A 272 -26.14 24.86 8.11
CA SER A 272 -26.78 25.12 6.82
C SER A 272 -25.79 25.28 5.67
N ASP A 273 -24.50 25.05 5.90
CA ASP A 273 -23.41 25.24 4.94
C ASP A 273 -23.38 26.66 4.30
N ASP A 274 -23.89 27.68 5.03
CA ASP A 274 -24.04 29.04 4.53
C ASP A 274 -22.90 29.94 5.04
N VAL A 275 -21.77 29.89 4.33
CA VAL A 275 -20.55 30.65 4.70
C VAL A 275 -20.74 32.16 4.51
N GLU A 276 -21.62 32.60 3.60
CA GLU A 276 -21.95 34.02 3.46
C GLU A 276 -22.73 34.54 4.66
N LEU A 277 -23.66 33.75 5.19
CA LEU A 277 -24.33 34.06 6.45
C LEU A 277 -23.33 34.10 7.62
N VAL A 278 -22.33 33.22 7.65
CA VAL A 278 -21.25 33.30 8.64
C VAL A 278 -20.51 34.65 8.52
N LYS A 279 -20.13 35.07 7.30
CA LYS A 279 -19.47 36.38 7.08
C LYS A 279 -20.34 37.56 7.53
N LEU A 280 -21.64 37.51 7.24
CA LEU A 280 -22.59 38.54 7.67
C LEU A 280 -22.68 38.60 9.20
N LEU A 281 -22.82 37.44 9.87
CA LEU A 281 -22.89 37.35 11.33
C LEU A 281 -21.60 37.84 12.00
N LEU A 282 -20.44 37.60 11.40
CA LEU A 282 -19.16 38.15 11.88
C LEU A 282 -19.05 39.66 11.72
N THR A 283 -19.76 40.25 10.74
CA THR A 283 -19.79 41.70 10.51
C THR A 283 -20.79 42.41 11.43
N GLU A 284 -21.93 41.78 11.70
CA GLU A 284 -23.01 42.35 12.53
C GLU A 284 -22.84 42.11 14.04
N SER A 285 -22.07 41.10 14.45
CA SER A 285 -21.90 40.72 15.85
C SER A 285 -20.46 40.93 16.35
N HIS A 286 -20.28 41.08 17.66
CA HIS A 286 -18.97 41.15 18.31
C HIS A 286 -18.30 39.77 18.52
N VAL A 287 -18.91 38.68 18.04
CA VAL A 287 -18.43 37.31 18.26
C VAL A 287 -17.47 36.93 17.15
N THR A 288 -16.24 36.54 17.51
CA THR A 288 -15.26 36.05 16.53
C THR A 288 -15.45 34.56 16.22
N LEU A 289 -14.82 34.07 15.15
CA LEU A 289 -14.79 32.63 14.85
C LEU A 289 -14.13 31.83 15.98
N ASP A 290 -13.13 32.41 16.64
CA ASP A 290 -12.42 31.80 17.76
C ASP A 290 -13.29 31.74 19.02
N ASP A 291 -14.04 32.81 19.33
CA ASP A 291 -15.00 32.83 20.45
C ASP A 291 -16.09 31.76 20.27
N ALA A 292 -16.51 31.54 19.02
CA ALA A 292 -17.48 30.51 18.68
C ALA A 292 -16.88 29.11 18.58
N THR A 293 -15.56 28.93 18.69
CA THR A 293 -14.86 27.67 18.36
C THR A 293 -15.31 27.10 17.00
N ALA A 294 -15.58 28.00 16.04
CA ALA A 294 -16.25 27.69 14.79
C ALA A 294 -15.47 26.66 13.96
N LEU A 295 -14.14 26.70 14.02
CA LEU A 295 -13.29 25.76 13.29
C LEU A 295 -13.33 24.35 13.89
N HIS A 296 -13.44 24.20 15.22
CA HIS A 296 -13.70 22.89 15.84
C HIS A 296 -15.05 22.34 15.42
N TYR A 297 -16.08 23.18 15.44
CA TYR A 297 -17.43 22.80 15.03
C TYR A 297 -17.47 22.36 13.57
N ALA A 298 -16.87 23.15 12.67
CA ALA A 298 -16.80 22.82 11.26
C ALA A 298 -16.00 21.53 11.00
N ALA A 299 -14.88 21.34 11.70
CA ALA A 299 -14.10 20.11 11.61
C ALA A 299 -14.89 18.87 12.07
N ALA A 300 -15.75 19.00 13.09
CA ALA A 300 -16.58 17.91 13.60
C ALA A 300 -17.78 17.58 12.69
N TYR A 301 -18.49 18.59 12.18
CA TYR A 301 -19.85 18.39 11.64
C TYR A 301 -20.05 18.84 10.19
N CYS A 302 -19.31 19.82 9.70
CA CYS A 302 -19.55 20.41 8.38
C CYS A 302 -18.82 19.66 7.27
N ASP A 303 -19.20 19.87 6.02
CA ASP A 303 -18.49 19.31 4.88
C ASP A 303 -17.08 19.88 4.72
N SER A 304 -16.17 19.09 4.10
CA SER A 304 -14.78 19.51 3.90
C SER A 304 -14.64 20.80 3.09
N LYS A 305 -15.65 21.11 2.25
CA LYS A 305 -15.70 22.37 1.47
C LYS A 305 -15.93 23.58 2.38
N VAL A 306 -16.93 23.49 3.25
CA VAL A 306 -17.24 24.54 4.24
C VAL A 306 -16.05 24.78 5.17
N VAL A 307 -15.35 23.73 5.60
CA VAL A 307 -14.11 23.87 6.38
C VAL A 307 -13.04 24.65 5.60
N ALA A 308 -12.84 24.34 4.32
CA ALA A 308 -11.88 25.05 3.48
C ALA A 308 -12.25 26.53 3.30
N GLU A 309 -13.52 26.84 3.05
CA GLU A 309 -14.01 28.22 2.90
C GLU A 309 -13.85 29.05 4.18
N ILE A 310 -14.11 28.46 5.36
CA ILE A 310 -13.88 29.12 6.65
C ILE A 310 -12.39 29.39 6.88
N LEU A 311 -11.53 28.43 6.51
CA LEU A 311 -10.08 28.58 6.59
C LEU A 311 -9.52 29.61 5.60
N GLU A 312 -10.20 29.85 4.48
CA GLU A 312 -9.84 30.90 3.52
C GLU A 312 -10.12 32.31 4.03
N LEU A 313 -11.04 32.47 4.99
CA LEU A 313 -11.27 33.77 5.64
C LEU A 313 -10.03 34.28 6.38
N GLY A 314 -9.16 33.38 6.87
CA GLY A 314 -7.94 33.74 7.59
C GLY A 314 -8.18 34.43 8.94
N LEU A 315 -9.40 34.34 9.48
CA LEU A 315 -9.82 35.00 10.72
C LEU A 315 -9.79 34.10 11.96
N ALA A 316 -9.55 32.80 11.79
CA ALA A 316 -9.58 31.82 12.88
C ALA A 316 -8.18 31.26 13.18
N ASN A 317 -7.87 31.06 14.46
CA ASN A 317 -6.64 30.41 14.88
C ASN A 317 -6.75 28.89 14.72
N VAL A 318 -5.98 28.34 13.78
CA VAL A 318 -5.96 26.90 13.44
C VAL A 318 -5.47 25.98 14.56
N ASN A 319 -4.78 26.53 15.56
CA ASN A 319 -4.25 25.80 16.71
C ASN A 319 -4.98 26.14 18.03
N LEU A 320 -6.11 26.85 17.96
CA LEU A 320 -6.89 27.20 19.14
C LEU A 320 -7.34 25.95 19.90
N ARG A 321 -7.19 25.94 21.22
CA ARG A 321 -7.69 24.85 22.07
C ARG A 321 -9.09 25.18 22.57
N ASN A 322 -10.03 24.25 22.38
CA ASN A 322 -11.37 24.35 22.95
C ASN A 322 -11.35 24.06 24.46
N ASN A 323 -12.52 24.12 25.11
CA ASN A 323 -12.67 23.88 26.56
C ASN A 323 -12.25 22.46 27.02
N ARG A 324 -12.05 21.53 26.08
CA ARG A 324 -11.58 20.17 26.34
C ARG A 324 -10.07 20.03 26.16
N GLY A 325 -9.40 21.08 25.67
CA GLY A 325 -7.99 21.08 25.32
C GLY A 325 -7.69 20.51 23.93
N TYR A 326 -8.69 20.41 23.05
CA TYR A 326 -8.53 19.91 21.68
C TYR A 326 -8.32 21.05 20.70
N THR A 327 -7.41 20.84 19.74
CA THR A 327 -7.23 21.69 18.58
C THR A 327 -8.23 21.27 17.49
N PRO A 328 -8.50 22.09 16.47
CA PRO A 328 -9.28 21.67 15.32
C PRO A 328 -8.73 20.40 14.65
N LEU A 329 -7.40 20.24 14.64
CA LEU A 329 -6.75 19.04 14.11
C LEU A 329 -7.04 17.78 14.94
N HIS A 330 -7.09 17.88 16.28
CA HIS A 330 -7.53 16.79 17.15
C HIS A 330 -8.98 16.37 16.84
N VAL A 331 -9.88 17.33 16.64
CA VAL A 331 -11.28 17.07 16.29
C VAL A 331 -11.39 16.41 14.90
N ALA A 332 -10.63 16.90 13.92
CA ALA A 332 -10.55 16.29 12.59
C ALA A 332 -10.02 14.85 12.64
N ALA A 333 -9.02 14.58 13.49
CA ALA A 333 -8.49 13.24 13.73
C ALA A 333 -9.53 12.29 14.34
N MET A 334 -10.42 12.78 15.21
CA MET A 334 -11.54 12.00 15.74
C MET A 334 -12.57 11.63 14.66
N ARG A 335 -12.85 12.56 13.75
CA ARG A 335 -13.77 12.37 12.62
C ARG A 335 -13.21 11.39 11.56
N ARG A 336 -11.88 11.26 11.47
CA ARG A 336 -11.16 10.42 10.49
C ARG A 336 -11.51 10.77 9.04
N GLU A 337 -11.61 12.07 8.75
CA GLU A 337 -11.83 12.58 7.40
C GLU A 337 -10.54 13.23 6.86
N PRO A 338 -9.82 12.56 5.94
CA PRO A 338 -8.53 13.04 5.43
C PRO A 338 -8.57 14.44 4.83
N ALA A 339 -9.66 14.81 4.15
CA ALA A 339 -9.78 16.12 3.49
C ALA A 339 -9.73 17.28 4.49
N VAL A 340 -10.40 17.12 5.63
CA VAL A 340 -10.41 18.12 6.71
C VAL A 340 -9.03 18.23 7.36
N ILE A 341 -8.37 17.10 7.60
CA ILE A 341 -6.99 17.06 8.14
C ILE A 341 -6.04 17.82 7.23
N VAL A 342 -6.07 17.56 5.91
CA VAL A 342 -5.18 18.25 4.97
C VAL A 342 -5.45 19.74 4.93
N SER A 343 -6.71 20.17 4.84
CA SER A 343 -7.04 21.61 4.83
C SER A 343 -6.51 22.34 6.06
N LEU A 344 -6.55 21.70 7.23
CA LEU A 344 -5.99 22.27 8.47
C LEU A 344 -4.46 22.32 8.44
N LEU A 345 -3.79 21.24 8.00
CA LEU A 345 -2.33 21.18 7.90
C LEU A 345 -1.80 22.21 6.89
N ASP A 346 -2.45 22.38 5.74
CA ASP A 346 -2.10 23.38 4.72
C ASP A 346 -2.16 24.83 5.26
N LYS A 347 -2.96 25.06 6.30
CA LYS A 347 -3.11 26.36 6.97
C LYS A 347 -2.24 26.49 8.23
N GLY A 348 -1.29 25.57 8.44
CA GLY A 348 -0.31 25.63 9.53
C GLY A 348 -0.78 25.02 10.85
N ALA A 349 -1.77 24.11 10.83
CA ALA A 349 -2.12 23.35 12.02
C ALA A 349 -0.96 22.44 12.46
N SER A 350 -0.61 22.47 13.74
CA SER A 350 0.50 21.71 14.29
C SER A 350 0.09 20.29 14.64
N ALA A 351 0.66 19.30 13.94
CA ALA A 351 0.43 17.88 14.20
C ALA A 351 1.09 17.36 15.50
N SER A 352 2.02 18.12 16.07
CA SER A 352 2.76 17.76 17.29
C SER A 352 2.10 18.22 18.58
N GLU A 353 1.03 19.01 18.50
CA GLU A 353 0.31 19.43 19.68
C GLU A 353 -0.31 18.24 20.42
N LEU A 354 -0.31 18.34 21.75
CA LEU A 354 -0.88 17.34 22.64
C LEU A 354 -2.15 17.88 23.29
N THR A 355 -3.15 17.01 23.40
CA THR A 355 -4.33 17.23 24.23
C THR A 355 -3.96 17.28 25.72
N SER A 356 -4.91 17.69 26.57
CA SER A 356 -4.77 17.63 28.04
C SER A 356 -4.40 16.23 28.55
N ASP A 357 -4.83 15.18 27.84
CA ASP A 357 -4.53 13.78 28.15
C ASP A 357 -3.22 13.29 27.51
N SER A 358 -2.36 14.21 27.05
CA SER A 358 -1.08 13.94 26.39
C SER A 358 -1.20 13.10 25.10
N GLN A 359 -2.33 13.20 24.39
CA GLN A 359 -2.53 12.52 23.12
C GLN A 359 -2.23 13.46 21.96
N SER A 360 -1.46 13.00 20.97
CA SER A 360 -1.32 13.69 19.68
C SER A 360 -2.46 13.31 18.72
N ALA A 361 -2.66 14.11 17.67
CA ALA A 361 -3.62 13.80 16.60
C ALA A 361 -3.40 12.39 16.00
N VAL A 362 -2.14 11.97 15.80
CA VAL A 362 -1.81 10.60 15.34
C VAL A 362 -2.29 9.55 16.32
N SER A 363 -2.04 9.74 17.62
CA SER A 363 -2.44 8.77 18.64
C SER A 363 -3.95 8.60 18.71
N ILE A 364 -4.71 9.69 18.54
CA ILE A 364 -6.18 9.65 18.44
C ILE A 364 -6.60 8.79 17.25
N CYS A 365 -6.07 9.03 16.04
CA CYS A 365 -6.39 8.20 14.88
C CYS A 365 -6.07 6.72 15.13
N ARG A 366 -4.86 6.40 15.61
CA ARG A 366 -4.45 5.02 15.90
C ARG A 366 -5.37 4.31 16.90
N ARG A 367 -5.88 5.03 17.91
CA ARG A 367 -6.81 4.49 18.91
C ARG A 367 -8.20 4.20 18.35
N LEU A 368 -8.62 4.92 17.31
CA LEU A 368 -9.92 4.78 16.68
C LEU A 368 -9.92 3.74 15.53
N THR A 369 -8.78 3.53 14.87
CA THR A 369 -8.62 2.61 13.73
C THR A 369 -8.52 1.16 14.19
N ARG A 370 -9.23 0.24 13.52
CA ARG A 370 -9.11 -1.22 13.75
C ARG A 370 -7.80 -1.74 13.17
N ALA A 371 -7.17 -2.72 13.82
CA ALA A 371 -5.94 -3.34 13.32
C ALA A 371 -6.09 -3.89 11.89
N LYS A 372 -7.24 -4.48 11.55
CA LYS A 372 -7.57 -4.96 10.20
C LYS A 372 -7.53 -3.83 9.17
N ASP A 373 -8.18 -2.71 9.47
CA ASP A 373 -8.33 -1.58 8.54
C ASP A 373 -6.98 -0.94 8.20
N TYR A 374 -6.05 -0.95 9.15
CA TYR A 374 -4.68 -0.49 8.96
C TYR A 374 -3.80 -1.49 8.20
N ASN A 375 -3.91 -2.79 8.54
CA ASN A 375 -3.05 -3.84 7.97
C ASN A 375 -3.51 -4.38 6.60
N THR A 376 -4.73 -4.05 6.17
CA THR A 376 -5.24 -4.51 4.87
C THR A 376 -4.34 -3.97 3.76
N LYS A 377 -3.65 -4.87 3.05
CA LYS A 377 -2.79 -4.51 1.91
C LYS A 377 -3.68 -4.07 0.75
N THR A 378 -3.55 -2.81 0.34
CA THR A 378 -4.20 -2.30 -0.86
C THR A 378 -3.70 -3.08 -2.08
N MET A 379 -4.58 -3.86 -2.72
CA MET A 379 -4.30 -4.47 -4.02
C MET A 379 -4.22 -3.37 -5.09
N GLN A 380 -3.46 -3.60 -6.15
CA GLN A 380 -3.24 -2.60 -7.22
C GLN A 380 -4.58 -2.07 -7.77
N GLY A 381 -4.87 -0.79 -7.54
CA GLY A 381 -6.09 -0.12 -8.01
C GLY A 381 -7.29 -0.08 -7.04
N GLN A 382 -7.18 -0.59 -5.81
CA GLN A 382 -8.23 -0.42 -4.78
C GLN A 382 -8.02 0.87 -3.96
N GLU A 383 -9.12 1.51 -3.53
CA GLU A 383 -9.07 2.68 -2.63
C GLU A 383 -8.51 2.26 -1.25
N SER A 384 -7.43 2.91 -0.81
CA SER A 384 -6.88 2.76 0.54
C SER A 384 -7.90 3.16 1.60
N ASN A 385 -7.88 2.49 2.76
CA ASN A 385 -8.77 2.84 3.87
C ASN A 385 -8.49 4.27 4.36
N LYS A 386 -9.55 5.08 4.50
CA LYS A 386 -9.47 6.48 4.96
C LYS A 386 -8.73 6.63 6.30
N ASP A 387 -8.94 5.70 7.22
CA ASP A 387 -8.34 5.73 8.55
C ASP A 387 -6.82 5.58 8.47
N ARG A 388 -6.34 4.70 7.58
CA ARG A 388 -4.91 4.53 7.30
C ARG A 388 -4.31 5.80 6.69
N ILE A 389 -4.99 6.41 5.73
CA ILE A 389 -4.56 7.68 5.12
C ILE A 389 -4.40 8.78 6.19
N CYS A 390 -5.34 8.89 7.14
CA CYS A 390 -5.26 9.87 8.23
C CYS A 390 -4.00 9.67 9.09
N ILE A 391 -3.70 8.41 9.47
CA ILE A 391 -2.51 8.08 10.25
C ILE A 391 -1.24 8.43 9.47
N ASP A 392 -1.16 7.99 8.21
CA ASP A 392 0.02 8.19 7.36
C ASP A 392 0.30 9.70 7.11
N LEU A 393 -0.75 10.50 6.89
CA LEU A 393 -0.68 11.96 6.74
C LEU A 393 -0.11 12.63 8.00
N LEU A 394 -0.71 12.34 9.15
CA LEU A 394 -0.33 12.99 10.41
C LEU A 394 1.06 12.55 10.89
N GLU A 395 1.42 11.27 10.75
CA GLU A 395 2.76 10.80 11.09
C GLU A 395 3.84 11.45 10.22
N ARG A 396 3.54 11.66 8.94
CA ARG A 396 4.45 12.36 8.05
C ARG A 396 4.66 13.80 8.50
N GLU A 397 3.59 14.50 8.86
CA GLU A 397 3.71 15.89 9.28
C GLU A 397 4.49 16.03 10.60
N ILE A 398 4.32 15.09 11.54
CA ILE A 398 5.17 15.02 12.74
C ILE A 398 6.65 14.76 12.38
N ARG A 399 6.92 13.98 11.33
CA ARG A 399 8.29 13.72 10.84
C ARG A 399 8.91 14.91 10.08
N ARG A 400 8.12 15.88 9.62
CA ARG A 400 8.64 17.11 8.99
C ARG A 400 9.16 18.06 10.07
N ASN A 401 10.44 18.46 9.95
CA ASN A 401 11.05 19.43 10.86
C ASN A 401 10.33 20.79 10.78
N PRO A 402 9.87 21.37 11.91
CA PRO A 402 9.16 22.68 11.93
C PRO A 402 10.06 23.90 11.61
N LEU A 403 11.34 23.70 11.27
CA LEU A 403 12.30 24.76 10.96
C LEU A 403 12.40 25.12 9.47
N SER A 404 11.72 24.42 8.55
CA SER A 404 11.65 24.83 7.14
C SER A 404 10.45 25.75 6.89
N GLY A 405 10.38 26.86 7.62
CA GLY A 405 9.52 27.98 7.29
C GLY A 405 10.05 28.69 6.05
N ASN A 406 9.80 28.11 4.87
CA ASN A 406 9.93 28.84 3.62
C ASN A 406 8.57 28.77 2.93
N GLU A 407 7.85 29.89 2.94
CA GLU A 407 6.82 30.16 1.96
C GLU A 407 7.39 29.85 0.58
N PHE A 408 6.83 28.83 -0.09
CA PHE A 408 7.17 28.54 -1.47
C PHE A 408 6.55 29.63 -2.35
N THR A 409 7.20 30.79 -2.46
CA THR A 409 6.98 31.68 -3.60
C THR A 409 7.46 30.94 -4.85
N ALA A 410 6.51 30.57 -5.69
CA ALA A 410 6.76 30.11 -7.05
C ALA A 410 7.50 31.22 -7.80
N SER A 411 8.71 30.94 -8.30
CA SER A 411 9.28 31.82 -9.32
C SER A 411 8.47 31.66 -10.60
N PRO A 412 8.27 32.73 -11.39
CA PRO A 412 7.57 32.61 -12.65
C PRO A 412 8.44 31.78 -13.62
N PHE A 413 8.12 30.49 -13.77
CA PHE A 413 8.63 29.70 -14.88
C PHE A 413 8.12 30.33 -16.19
N LEU A 414 9.05 30.52 -17.13
CA LEU A 414 8.82 31.18 -18.41
C LEU A 414 7.57 30.65 -19.12
N ALA A 415 6.80 31.58 -19.67
CA ALA A 415 5.45 31.42 -20.19
C ALA A 415 5.31 30.56 -21.46
N ASP A 416 6.35 29.82 -21.87
CA ASP A 416 6.43 29.26 -23.23
C ASP A 416 6.14 27.76 -23.36
N ASP A 417 5.76 27.05 -22.29
CA ASP A 417 5.26 25.67 -22.49
C ASP A 417 4.20 25.20 -21.49
N VAL A 418 3.14 26.01 -21.34
CA VAL A 418 1.94 25.67 -20.55
C VAL A 418 1.34 24.32 -20.99
N HIS A 419 1.47 23.96 -22.27
CA HIS A 419 0.94 22.72 -22.83
C HIS A 419 1.78 21.50 -22.44
N ALA A 420 3.12 21.56 -22.53
CA ALA A 420 3.97 20.46 -22.05
C ALA A 420 3.85 20.25 -20.54
N ASN A 421 3.75 21.34 -19.76
CA ASN A 421 3.55 21.26 -18.32
C ASN A 421 2.18 20.62 -17.97
N LEU A 422 1.13 20.96 -18.74
CA LEU A 422 -0.19 20.35 -18.58
C LEU A 422 -0.13 18.83 -18.84
N ILE A 423 0.46 18.39 -19.95
CA ILE A 423 0.59 16.97 -20.30
C ILE A 423 1.41 16.21 -19.24
N TYR A 424 2.49 16.81 -18.74
CA TYR A 424 3.32 16.24 -17.68
C TYR A 424 2.54 16.04 -16.39
N LEU A 425 1.83 17.07 -15.92
CA LEU A 425 1.04 16.99 -14.69
C LEU A 425 -0.17 16.05 -14.84
N GLU A 426 -0.84 16.05 -16.00
CA GLU A 426 -1.92 15.12 -16.33
C GLU A 426 -1.45 13.67 -16.29
N ASN A 427 -0.30 13.36 -16.87
CA ASN A 427 0.26 12.00 -16.85
C ASN A 427 0.62 11.56 -15.41
N ARG A 428 1.14 12.46 -14.57
CA ARG A 428 1.41 12.15 -13.15
C ARG A 428 0.13 11.90 -12.35
N VAL A 429 -0.89 12.73 -12.55
CA VAL A 429 -2.20 12.54 -11.90
C VAL A 429 -2.86 11.26 -12.42
N ALA A 430 -2.76 10.96 -13.72
CA ALA A 430 -3.27 9.72 -14.30
C ALA A 430 -2.57 8.48 -13.74
N PHE A 431 -1.24 8.51 -13.62
CA PHE A 431 -0.48 7.45 -12.96
C PHE A 431 -0.93 7.26 -11.52
N ALA A 432 -1.04 8.35 -10.76
CA ALA A 432 -1.41 8.26 -9.37
C ALA A 432 -2.86 7.78 -9.17
N ARG A 433 -3.78 8.07 -10.10
CA ARG A 433 -5.12 7.47 -10.11
C ARG A 433 -5.13 5.96 -10.32
N ILE A 434 -4.12 5.41 -10.99
CA ILE A 434 -3.99 3.96 -11.23
C ILE A 434 -3.40 3.27 -9.99
N PHE A 435 -2.37 3.84 -9.38
CA PHE A 435 -1.62 3.20 -8.31
C PHE A 435 -2.09 3.57 -6.89
N PHE A 436 -2.65 4.77 -6.71
CA PHE A 436 -3.08 5.37 -5.43
C PHE A 436 -4.44 6.09 -5.58
N PRO A 437 -5.53 5.35 -5.90
CA PRO A 437 -6.79 5.96 -6.33
C PRO A 437 -7.46 6.80 -5.22
N ALA A 438 -7.36 6.38 -3.95
CA ALA A 438 -7.96 7.12 -2.83
C ALA A 438 -7.22 8.43 -2.57
N GLU A 439 -5.89 8.37 -2.57
CA GLU A 439 -4.99 9.50 -2.41
C GLU A 439 -5.14 10.48 -3.58
N ALA A 440 -5.31 9.97 -4.81
CA ALA A 440 -5.61 10.77 -6.00
C ALA A 440 -6.93 11.50 -5.92
N LYS A 441 -7.98 10.79 -5.50
CA LYS A 441 -9.31 11.37 -5.33
C LYS A 441 -9.30 12.46 -4.26
N LEU A 442 -8.62 12.20 -3.14
CA LEU A 442 -8.41 13.17 -2.08
C LEU A 442 -7.65 14.41 -2.59
N ALA A 443 -6.53 14.20 -3.28
CA ALA A 443 -5.71 15.26 -3.87
C ALA A 443 -6.49 16.13 -4.85
N MET A 444 -7.25 15.50 -5.75
CA MET A 444 -8.09 16.19 -6.73
C MET A 444 -9.22 16.97 -6.07
N LYS A 445 -9.83 16.41 -5.02
CA LYS A 445 -10.88 17.07 -4.24
C LYS A 445 -10.34 18.32 -3.53
N ILE A 446 -9.16 18.25 -2.93
CA ILE A 446 -8.49 19.38 -2.26
C ILE A 446 -8.10 20.45 -3.29
N ALA A 447 -7.57 20.03 -4.45
CA ALA A 447 -7.20 20.95 -5.51
C ALA A 447 -8.38 21.53 -6.30
N GLN A 448 -9.63 21.19 -5.93
CA GLN A 448 -10.85 21.53 -6.68
C GLN A 448 -10.80 21.11 -8.17
N ALA A 449 -10.00 20.08 -8.47
CA ALA A 449 -9.70 19.62 -9.82
C ALA A 449 -10.79 18.71 -10.40
N GLU A 450 -11.81 18.32 -9.62
CA GLU A 450 -12.93 17.49 -10.11
C GLU A 450 -13.66 18.15 -11.29
N ALA A 451 -13.76 19.49 -11.33
CA ALA A 451 -14.34 20.23 -12.46
C ALA A 451 -13.51 20.16 -13.77
N THR A 452 -12.28 19.64 -13.72
CA THR A 452 -11.40 19.48 -14.90
C THR A 452 -11.50 18.08 -15.54
N SER A 453 -12.37 17.21 -15.04
CA SER A 453 -12.55 15.84 -15.51
C SER A 453 -13.26 15.70 -16.86
N GLU A 454 -13.77 16.79 -17.45
CA GLU A 454 -14.49 16.79 -18.74
C GLU A 454 -13.66 16.23 -19.91
N PHE A 455 -12.34 16.04 -19.75
CA PHE A 455 -11.44 15.52 -20.79
C PHE A 455 -10.80 14.16 -20.49
N ALA A 456 -11.28 13.41 -19.48
CA ALA A 456 -10.77 12.07 -19.14
C ALA A 456 -11.06 10.97 -20.20
N GLY A 457 -11.46 11.34 -21.42
CA GLY A 457 -11.91 10.46 -22.49
C GLY A 457 -10.95 10.24 -23.66
N LEU A 458 -9.62 10.28 -23.46
CA LEU A 458 -8.65 9.96 -24.53
C LEU A 458 -8.03 8.56 -24.44
N ALA A 459 -8.41 7.75 -23.44
CA ALA A 459 -7.93 6.36 -23.29
C ALA A 459 -9.01 5.28 -23.53
N ALA A 460 -10.24 5.66 -23.85
CA ALA A 460 -11.30 4.71 -24.20
C ALA A 460 -11.95 5.11 -25.52
N SER A 461 -12.05 4.14 -26.45
CA SER A 461 -12.70 4.22 -27.76
C SER A 461 -11.85 4.74 -28.94
N ARG A 462 -11.15 3.81 -29.59
CA ARG A 462 -11.08 3.81 -31.07
C ARG A 462 -12.42 3.29 -31.60
N SER A 463 -13.45 4.14 -31.61
CA SER A 463 -14.59 3.98 -32.51
C SER A 463 -15.19 5.34 -32.84
N SER A 464 -14.98 5.78 -34.08
CA SER A 464 -15.88 6.59 -34.92
C SER A 464 -16.98 7.41 -34.21
N GLY A 465 -16.83 8.74 -34.17
CA GLY A 465 -17.96 9.68 -34.06
C GLY A 465 -17.69 10.98 -33.30
N ASN A 466 -17.62 12.08 -34.05
CA ASN A 466 -17.77 13.50 -33.67
C ASN A 466 -16.74 14.14 -32.72
N LEU A 467 -15.75 14.77 -33.35
CA LEU A 467 -14.89 15.82 -32.79
C LEU A 467 -15.62 17.17 -32.76
N ARG A 468 -15.57 17.83 -31.59
CA ARG A 468 -15.70 19.28 -31.32
C ARG A 468 -17.12 19.86 -31.20
N GLU A 469 -17.60 19.96 -29.96
CA GLU A 469 -18.18 21.23 -29.48
C GLU A 469 -17.02 22.06 -28.91
N VAL A 470 -16.53 23.01 -29.72
CA VAL A 470 -15.66 24.10 -29.25
C VAL A 470 -16.55 25.33 -29.27
N ASP A 471 -16.76 25.94 -28.11
CA ASP A 471 -17.50 27.19 -27.99
C ASP A 471 -16.68 28.31 -28.67
N LEU A 472 -17.16 28.77 -29.84
CA LEU A 472 -16.46 29.72 -30.71
C LEU A 472 -16.47 31.16 -30.17
N ASN A 473 -17.09 31.41 -29.01
CA ASN A 473 -17.16 32.73 -28.39
C ASN A 473 -16.16 32.93 -27.23
N GLU A 474 -15.31 31.94 -26.91
CA GLU A 474 -14.36 32.05 -25.81
C GLU A 474 -13.14 32.92 -26.23
N THR A 475 -12.91 34.05 -25.54
CA THR A 475 -11.76 34.91 -25.87
C THR A 475 -10.42 34.24 -25.50
N PRO A 476 -9.31 34.49 -26.23
CA PRO A 476 -7.98 33.92 -25.91
C PRO A 476 -7.52 34.20 -24.47
N SER A 477 -8.00 35.29 -23.87
CA SER A 477 -7.72 35.67 -22.48
C SER A 477 -8.39 34.74 -21.46
N VAL A 478 -9.62 34.29 -21.75
CA VAL A 478 -10.39 33.37 -20.92
C VAL A 478 -9.81 31.96 -21.04
N GLN A 479 -9.44 31.55 -22.26
CA GLN A 479 -8.78 30.26 -22.51
C GLN A 479 -7.44 30.15 -21.75
N ASN A 480 -6.61 31.21 -21.76
CA ASN A 480 -5.32 31.23 -21.05
C ASN A 480 -5.51 31.25 -19.52
N LYS A 481 -6.51 31.97 -19.00
CA LYS A 481 -6.89 31.92 -17.57
C LYS A 481 -7.33 30.51 -17.14
N ARG A 482 -8.14 29.83 -17.95
CA ARG A 482 -8.61 28.45 -17.72
C ARG A 482 -7.46 27.43 -17.77
N LEU A 483 -6.52 27.59 -18.71
CA LEU A 483 -5.31 26.77 -18.78
C LEU A 483 -4.44 26.93 -17.53
N ARG A 484 -4.24 28.16 -17.06
CA ARG A 484 -3.45 28.44 -15.85
C ARG A 484 -4.09 27.90 -14.58
N SER A 485 -5.41 28.04 -14.41
CA SER A 485 -6.10 27.46 -13.24
C SER A 485 -6.03 25.93 -13.23
N ARG A 486 -6.08 25.30 -14.41
CA ARG A 486 -5.90 23.85 -14.55
C ARG A 486 -4.49 23.39 -14.21
N VAL A 487 -3.47 24.10 -14.68
CA VAL A 487 -2.07 23.83 -14.33
C VAL A 487 -1.85 23.98 -12.83
N ASP A 488 -2.41 25.02 -12.20
CA ASP A 488 -2.31 25.23 -10.75
C ASP A 488 -2.99 24.09 -9.96
N ALA A 489 -4.19 23.66 -10.36
CA ALA A 489 -4.90 22.54 -9.74
C ALA A 489 -4.12 21.21 -9.85
N LEU A 490 -3.58 20.91 -11.04
CA LEU A 490 -2.77 19.71 -11.25
C LEU A 490 -1.43 19.77 -10.52
N MET A 491 -0.83 20.95 -10.40
CA MET A 491 0.40 21.17 -9.65
C MET A 491 0.17 20.94 -8.15
N LYS A 492 -0.92 21.45 -7.58
CA LYS A 492 -1.35 21.18 -6.20
C LYS A 492 -1.58 19.69 -5.96
N THR A 493 -2.25 19.03 -6.90
CA THR A 493 -2.47 17.57 -6.87
C THR A 493 -1.13 16.80 -6.90
N ALA A 494 -0.19 17.19 -7.76
CA ALA A 494 1.12 16.56 -7.85
C ALA A 494 2.01 16.83 -6.61
N CYS A 495 1.93 18.03 -6.04
CA CYS A 495 2.59 18.38 -4.78
C CYS A 495 2.05 17.53 -3.63
N PHE A 496 0.74 17.27 -3.59
CA PHE A 496 0.13 16.39 -2.61
C PHE A 496 0.70 14.97 -2.66
N PHE A 497 0.99 14.43 -3.85
CA PHE A 497 1.64 13.12 -3.99
C PHE A 497 3.10 13.11 -3.57
N LEU A 498 3.85 14.16 -3.89
CA LEU A 498 5.22 14.34 -3.39
C LEU A 498 5.19 14.47 -1.86
N SER A 499 4.18 15.13 -1.31
CA SER A 499 3.90 15.22 0.13
C SER A 499 3.25 13.97 0.73
N LEU A 500 2.96 12.92 -0.04
CA LEU A 500 2.53 11.62 0.48
C LEU A 500 3.62 10.55 0.36
N GLY A 501 4.70 10.81 -0.39
CA GLY A 501 5.83 9.88 -0.48
C GLY A 501 5.48 8.64 -1.29
N CYS A 502 4.46 8.76 -2.14
CA CYS A 502 4.09 7.77 -3.16
C CYS A 502 5.11 7.75 -4.32
N SER A 503 6.40 7.73 -3.98
CA SER A 503 7.52 7.45 -4.88
C SER A 503 8.16 6.13 -4.43
N PRO A 504 8.53 5.20 -5.33
CA PRO A 504 9.00 3.87 -4.97
C PRO A 504 10.32 3.78 -4.17
N GLN A 505 10.95 4.90 -3.78
CA GLN A 505 12.33 4.93 -3.27
C GLN A 505 12.58 5.76 -1.99
N ALA A 506 11.55 6.22 -1.27
CA ALA A 506 11.76 7.08 -0.10
C ALA A 506 11.90 6.28 1.22
N SER A 507 13.05 5.64 1.47
CA SER A 507 13.39 5.11 2.80
C SER A 507 14.82 5.38 3.26
N ALA A 508 15.54 6.29 2.63
CA ALA A 508 16.81 6.78 3.13
C ALA A 508 16.96 8.27 2.85
N VAL A 509 17.75 8.93 3.68
CA VAL A 509 18.20 10.34 3.61
C VAL A 509 17.34 11.31 4.41
N SER A 510 17.73 11.43 5.68
CA SER A 510 17.55 12.61 6.50
C SER A 510 18.42 13.76 5.99
N ASP A 511 17.83 14.95 5.96
CA ASP A 511 18.45 16.24 5.63
C ASP A 511 18.84 16.41 4.15
N TRP A 512 18.91 17.65 3.68
CA TRP A 512 19.19 18.13 2.30
C TRP A 512 17.99 18.57 1.43
N ASP A 513 18.23 19.71 0.78
CA ASP A 513 17.30 20.68 0.21
C ASP A 513 16.36 20.15 -0.88
N SER A 514 15.06 20.28 -0.63
CA SER A 514 13.95 19.75 -1.45
C SER A 514 13.84 20.38 -2.85
N ARG A 515 14.37 21.59 -3.08
CA ARG A 515 14.40 22.20 -4.42
C ARG A 515 15.53 21.65 -5.29
N PHE A 516 16.70 21.40 -4.69
CA PHE A 516 17.82 20.76 -5.38
C PHE A 516 17.49 19.30 -5.71
N GLN A 517 16.77 18.60 -4.81
CA GLN A 517 16.20 17.29 -5.10
C GLN A 517 15.10 17.36 -6.17
N ALA A 518 14.25 18.39 -6.23
CA ALA A 518 13.27 18.49 -7.31
C ALA A 518 13.92 18.76 -8.68
N GLU A 519 14.99 19.56 -8.76
CA GLU A 519 15.75 19.78 -10.00
C GLU A 519 16.62 18.58 -10.38
N LEU A 520 17.27 17.90 -9.43
CA LEU A 520 17.95 16.62 -9.69
C LEU A 520 16.96 15.52 -10.05
N PHE A 521 15.80 15.44 -9.39
CA PHE A 521 14.76 14.46 -9.66
C PHE A 521 14.05 14.77 -10.97
N VAL A 522 13.87 16.02 -11.38
CA VAL A 522 13.38 16.36 -12.73
C VAL A 522 14.43 16.03 -13.78
N ARG A 523 15.72 16.29 -13.52
CA ARG A 523 16.81 15.94 -14.44
C ARG A 523 17.06 14.43 -14.53
N ASP A 524 16.89 13.70 -13.42
CA ASP A 524 17.02 12.25 -13.34
C ASP A 524 15.74 11.57 -13.84
N TYR A 525 14.54 12.09 -13.62
CA TYR A 525 13.25 11.47 -14.01
C TYR A 525 12.82 11.79 -15.44
N PHE A 526 13.13 12.97 -15.99
CA PHE A 526 12.96 13.21 -17.44
C PHE A 526 14.00 12.47 -18.29
N LEU A 527 15.06 11.95 -17.67
CA LEU A 527 16.03 11.09 -18.35
C LEU A 527 15.89 9.60 -17.97
N THR A 528 15.28 9.22 -16.84
CA THR A 528 15.00 7.81 -16.49
C THR A 528 13.65 7.37 -17.04
N ASP A 529 13.65 7.17 -18.34
CA ASP A 529 12.61 6.50 -19.10
C ASP A 529 12.25 5.12 -18.51
N PRO A 530 10.96 4.85 -18.20
CA PRO A 530 10.42 3.50 -18.13
C PRO A 530 10.60 2.72 -19.45
N PHE A 531 11.10 3.35 -20.50
CA PHE A 531 11.37 2.77 -21.81
C PHE A 531 12.79 2.24 -21.98
N VAL A 532 13.83 2.85 -21.38
CA VAL A 532 15.24 2.50 -21.69
C VAL A 532 15.56 1.01 -21.49
N PRO A 533 15.18 0.34 -20.39
CA PRO A 533 15.40 -1.09 -20.23
C PRO A 533 14.72 -1.94 -21.32
N TYR A 534 13.48 -1.61 -21.70
CA TYR A 534 12.73 -2.42 -22.67
C TYR A 534 13.13 -2.12 -24.13
N THR A 535 13.34 -0.84 -24.47
CA THR A 535 13.77 -0.44 -25.81
C THR A 535 15.19 -0.88 -26.11
N SER A 536 16.08 -0.89 -25.12
CA SER A 536 17.44 -1.42 -25.27
C SER A 536 17.48 -2.93 -25.48
N VAL A 537 16.59 -3.71 -24.84
CA VAL A 537 16.45 -5.15 -25.10
C VAL A 537 15.99 -5.40 -26.54
N LEU A 538 14.96 -4.68 -27.00
CA LEU A 538 14.50 -4.78 -28.40
C LEU A 538 15.60 -4.35 -29.39
N CYS A 539 16.33 -3.29 -29.07
CA CYS A 539 17.50 -2.85 -29.84
C CYS A 539 18.56 -3.96 -29.89
N GLY A 540 18.86 -4.62 -28.78
CA GLY A 540 19.79 -5.75 -28.71
C GLY A 540 19.37 -6.92 -29.61
N ILE A 541 18.10 -7.30 -29.61
CA ILE A 541 17.56 -8.37 -30.49
C ILE A 541 17.71 -7.97 -31.97
N PHE A 542 17.38 -6.72 -32.30
CA PHE A 542 17.54 -6.20 -33.66
C PHE A 542 19.01 -6.19 -34.10
N MET A 543 19.91 -5.72 -33.25
CA MET A 543 21.36 -5.71 -33.50
C MET A 543 21.90 -7.12 -33.69
N CYS A 544 21.38 -8.11 -32.96
CA CYS A 544 21.73 -9.52 -33.14
C CYS A 544 21.34 -10.02 -34.53
N LYS A 545 20.11 -9.74 -34.97
CA LYS A 545 19.67 -10.11 -36.32
C LYS A 545 20.52 -9.44 -37.40
N MET A 546 20.80 -8.15 -37.24
CA MET A 546 21.65 -7.41 -38.17
C MET A 546 23.08 -7.98 -38.22
N ALA A 547 23.68 -8.29 -37.07
CA ALA A 547 25.00 -8.90 -36.98
C ALA A 547 25.05 -10.30 -37.61
N TYR A 548 23.99 -11.10 -37.44
CA TYR A 548 23.84 -12.41 -38.07
C TYR A 548 23.80 -12.27 -39.60
N ASP A 549 22.96 -11.38 -40.13
CA ASP A 549 22.82 -11.16 -41.58
C ASP A 549 24.09 -10.58 -42.20
N LEU A 550 24.73 -9.64 -41.51
CA LEU A 550 25.99 -9.05 -41.94
C LEU A 550 27.10 -10.11 -41.97
N THR A 551 27.16 -10.99 -40.96
CA THR A 551 28.11 -12.12 -40.95
C THR A 551 27.87 -13.04 -42.14
N GLN A 552 26.61 -13.35 -42.43
CA GLN A 552 26.25 -14.17 -43.59
C GLN A 552 26.68 -13.51 -44.90
N LEU A 553 26.45 -12.20 -45.04
CA LEU A 553 26.83 -11.42 -46.22
C LEU A 553 28.34 -11.42 -46.41
N ILE A 554 29.10 -10.97 -45.40
CA ILE A 554 30.57 -10.91 -45.44
C ILE A 554 31.16 -12.30 -45.71
N SER A 555 30.64 -13.33 -45.04
CA SER A 555 31.16 -14.69 -45.19
C SER A 555 30.92 -15.24 -46.60
N SER A 556 29.79 -14.89 -47.22
CA SER A 556 29.50 -15.33 -48.59
C SER A 556 30.43 -14.72 -49.65
N PHE A 557 30.92 -13.51 -49.43
CA PHE A 557 31.83 -12.83 -50.36
C PHE A 557 33.31 -13.15 -50.12
N TYR A 558 33.75 -13.20 -48.85
CA TYR A 558 35.17 -13.27 -48.53
C TYR A 558 35.67 -14.67 -48.19
N PHE A 559 34.81 -15.58 -47.75
CA PHE A 559 35.20 -16.94 -47.38
C PHE A 559 34.75 -17.95 -48.44
N LYS A 560 35.66 -18.32 -49.35
CA LYS A 560 35.40 -19.29 -50.43
C LYS A 560 34.84 -20.63 -49.94
N GLY A 561 35.16 -21.05 -48.71
CA GLY A 561 34.65 -22.28 -48.09
C GLY A 561 33.26 -22.17 -47.45
N TYR A 562 32.69 -20.97 -47.30
CA TYR A 562 31.40 -20.77 -46.63
C TYR A 562 30.23 -21.33 -47.46
N ALA A 563 30.29 -21.19 -48.79
CA ALA A 563 29.28 -21.75 -49.69
C ALA A 563 29.23 -23.29 -49.65
N SER A 564 30.37 -23.94 -49.37
CA SER A 564 30.48 -25.40 -49.26
C SER A 564 30.10 -25.97 -47.89
N LEU A 565 29.80 -25.13 -46.89
CA LEU A 565 29.35 -25.60 -45.57
C LEU A 565 27.92 -26.14 -45.62
N THR A 566 27.66 -27.15 -44.79
CA THR A 566 26.30 -27.66 -44.56
C THR A 566 25.39 -26.58 -43.97
N LYS A 567 24.07 -26.74 -44.11
CA LYS A 567 23.09 -25.79 -43.58
C LYS A 567 23.28 -25.53 -42.07
N ILE A 568 23.56 -26.57 -41.30
CA ILE A 568 23.76 -26.47 -39.85
C ILE A 568 25.07 -25.74 -39.52
N GLN A 569 26.18 -26.09 -40.20
CA GLN A 569 27.45 -25.39 -40.01
C GLN A 569 27.38 -23.92 -40.39
N ARG A 570 26.57 -23.57 -41.40
CA ARG A 570 26.34 -22.18 -41.80
C ARG A 570 25.59 -21.39 -40.73
N ILE A 571 24.59 -22.01 -40.10
CA ILE A 571 23.86 -21.38 -38.99
C ILE A 571 24.80 -21.17 -37.79
N GLU A 572 25.60 -22.18 -37.41
CA GLU A 572 26.59 -22.02 -36.34
C GLU A 572 27.64 -20.96 -36.68
N TRP A 573 28.11 -20.91 -37.92
CA TRP A 573 29.05 -19.91 -38.39
C TRP A 573 28.52 -18.48 -38.19
N ASN A 574 27.28 -18.24 -38.60
CA ASN A 574 26.64 -16.93 -38.48
C ASN A 574 26.34 -16.58 -37.01
N ASN A 575 25.93 -17.56 -36.20
CA ASN A 575 25.70 -17.36 -34.76
C ASN A 575 26.99 -16.99 -34.02
N ARG A 576 28.13 -17.57 -34.41
CA ARG A 576 29.46 -17.19 -33.90
C ARG A 576 29.89 -15.80 -34.33
N GLY A 577 29.45 -15.33 -35.49
CA GLY A 577 29.66 -13.93 -35.89
C GLY A 577 28.86 -12.95 -35.05
N MET A 578 27.58 -13.26 -34.81
CA MET A 578 26.69 -12.49 -33.92
C MET A 578 27.27 -12.37 -32.50
N SER A 579 27.68 -13.49 -31.88
CA SER A 579 28.31 -13.47 -30.55
C SER A 579 29.65 -12.73 -30.53
N SER A 580 30.45 -12.82 -31.59
CA SER A 580 31.69 -12.04 -31.68
C SER A 580 31.43 -10.53 -31.75
N ALA A 581 30.39 -10.10 -32.46
CA ALA A 581 30.01 -8.69 -32.56
C ALA A 581 29.52 -8.15 -31.20
N HIS A 582 28.66 -8.89 -30.50
CA HIS A 582 28.22 -8.53 -29.15
C HIS A 582 29.41 -8.47 -28.18
N ALA A 583 30.28 -9.47 -28.19
CA ALA A 583 31.45 -9.53 -27.31
C ALA A 583 32.37 -8.31 -27.47
N VAL A 584 32.62 -7.85 -28.70
CA VAL A 584 33.40 -6.62 -28.95
C VAL A 584 32.68 -5.39 -28.41
N PHE A 585 31.37 -5.26 -28.66
CA PHE A 585 30.56 -4.16 -28.16
C PHE A 585 30.58 -4.10 -26.62
N ILE A 586 30.21 -5.19 -25.96
CA ILE A 586 30.04 -5.20 -24.51
C ILE A 586 31.37 -5.06 -23.79
N THR A 587 32.46 -5.65 -24.31
CA THR A 587 33.80 -5.49 -23.72
C THR A 587 34.24 -4.03 -23.78
N THR A 588 34.05 -3.37 -24.92
CA THR A 588 34.44 -1.97 -25.11
C THR A 588 33.66 -1.05 -24.17
N MET A 589 32.34 -1.24 -24.09
CA MET A 589 31.49 -0.46 -23.19
C MET A 589 31.80 -0.75 -21.71
N SER A 590 32.06 -2.00 -21.34
CA SER A 590 32.36 -2.38 -19.96
C SER A 590 33.70 -1.80 -19.49
N LEU A 591 34.73 -1.84 -20.35
CA LEU A 591 36.02 -1.20 -20.05
C LEU A 591 35.85 0.32 -19.90
N TYR A 592 35.10 0.96 -20.79
CA TYR A 592 34.80 2.38 -20.70
C TYR A 592 34.09 2.72 -19.38
N LEU A 593 33.02 2.01 -19.04
CA LEU A 593 32.22 2.31 -17.85
C LEU A 593 32.98 2.04 -16.55
N VAL A 594 33.73 0.93 -16.46
CA VAL A 594 34.43 0.54 -15.21
C VAL A 594 35.71 1.33 -14.98
N PHE A 595 36.52 1.56 -16.02
CA PHE A 595 37.88 2.09 -15.83
C PHE A 595 38.10 3.49 -16.37
N PHE A 596 37.32 3.94 -17.36
CA PHE A 596 37.53 5.24 -18.02
C PHE A 596 36.45 6.27 -17.73
N SER A 597 35.31 5.85 -17.17
CA SER A 597 34.22 6.74 -16.79
C SER A 597 34.25 7.02 -15.29
N ASP A 598 33.77 8.21 -14.90
CA ASP A 598 33.64 8.58 -13.49
C ASP A 598 32.49 7.84 -12.77
N LEU A 599 31.73 6.96 -13.46
CA LEU A 599 30.53 6.31 -12.92
C LEU A 599 30.84 5.46 -11.68
N PHE A 600 31.93 4.68 -11.72
CA PHE A 600 32.35 3.79 -10.64
C PHE A 600 33.65 4.23 -9.96
N SER A 601 34.03 5.51 -10.09
CA SER A 601 35.24 6.07 -9.46
C SER A 601 35.06 6.25 -7.96
N ASP A 602 36.10 5.94 -7.17
CA ASP A 602 36.12 6.13 -5.71
C ASP A 602 36.00 7.60 -5.29
N HIS A 603 36.26 8.54 -6.20
CA HIS A 603 36.19 9.99 -5.95
C HIS A 603 34.75 10.53 -5.89
N ARG A 604 33.76 9.73 -6.31
CA ARG A 604 32.34 10.11 -6.28
C ARG A 604 31.74 9.73 -4.93
N GLU A 605 30.92 10.59 -4.34
CA GLU A 605 30.17 10.27 -3.11
C GLU A 605 29.04 9.26 -3.38
N GLY A 606 28.71 8.42 -2.40
CA GLY A 606 27.66 7.38 -2.48
C GLY A 606 28.17 5.94 -2.60
N LEU A 607 27.31 4.94 -2.43
CA LEU A 607 27.68 3.51 -2.48
C LEU A 607 27.98 3.08 -3.93
N VAL A 608 29.14 2.50 -4.21
CA VAL A 608 29.54 2.06 -5.57
C VAL A 608 28.60 0.96 -6.10
N THR A 609 28.00 0.17 -5.19
CA THR A 609 27.11 -0.94 -5.49
C THR A 609 25.74 -0.54 -6.04
N VAL A 610 25.30 0.72 -5.89
CA VAL A 610 23.98 1.20 -6.36
C VAL A 610 24.09 2.26 -7.46
N ARG A 611 25.29 2.50 -7.98
CA ARG A 611 25.52 3.49 -9.04
C ARG A 611 25.10 2.92 -10.40
N SER A 612 24.30 3.69 -11.12
CA SER A 612 23.87 3.39 -12.48
C SER A 612 23.68 4.67 -13.29
N SER A 613 23.56 4.55 -14.60
CA SER A 613 23.33 5.63 -15.56
C SER A 613 22.45 5.11 -16.69
N ASN A 614 21.79 6.00 -17.45
CA ASN A 614 21.01 5.57 -18.60
C ASN A 614 21.85 4.83 -19.65
N LEU A 615 23.09 5.29 -19.85
CA LEU A 615 24.01 4.63 -20.77
C LEU A 615 24.35 3.23 -20.28
N SER A 616 24.63 3.06 -18.99
CA SER A 616 24.93 1.75 -18.44
C SER A 616 23.70 0.82 -18.52
N THR A 617 22.54 1.27 -18.07
CA THR A 617 21.30 0.50 -18.16
C THR A 617 20.95 0.12 -19.61
N PHE A 618 21.13 1.03 -20.58
CA PHE A 618 20.96 0.74 -22.01
C PHE A 618 21.94 -0.34 -22.51
N VAL A 619 23.22 -0.27 -22.14
CA VAL A 619 24.23 -1.26 -22.53
C VAL A 619 23.93 -2.65 -21.96
N LEU A 620 23.44 -2.73 -20.72
CA LEU A 620 22.99 -4.01 -20.13
C LEU A 620 21.78 -4.57 -20.88
N GLY A 621 20.79 -3.74 -21.22
CA GLY A 621 19.62 -4.18 -21.96
C GLY A 621 19.94 -4.67 -23.37
N VAL A 622 20.84 -4.02 -24.10
CA VAL A 622 21.37 -4.54 -25.37
C VAL A 622 21.97 -5.95 -25.19
N SER A 623 22.67 -6.17 -24.07
CA SER A 623 23.26 -7.47 -23.76
C SER A 623 22.23 -8.53 -23.40
N ILE A 624 21.17 -8.17 -22.67
CA ILE A 624 20.04 -9.08 -22.40
C ILE A 624 19.38 -9.51 -23.72
N GLY A 625 19.16 -8.58 -24.65
CA GLY A 625 18.66 -8.90 -25.99
C GLY A 625 19.54 -9.92 -26.72
N TYR A 626 20.86 -9.82 -26.60
CA TYR A 626 21.80 -10.82 -27.11
C TYR A 626 21.66 -12.17 -26.41
N PHE A 627 21.72 -12.23 -25.08
CA PHE A 627 21.63 -13.49 -24.34
C PHE A 627 20.30 -14.22 -24.62
N ILE A 628 19.19 -13.48 -24.76
CA ILE A 628 17.89 -14.03 -25.18
C ILE A 628 17.96 -14.59 -26.61
N SER A 629 18.55 -13.86 -27.55
CA SER A 629 18.67 -14.31 -28.94
C SER A 629 19.53 -15.57 -29.05
N ASP A 630 20.65 -15.61 -28.33
CA ASP A 630 21.61 -16.72 -28.38
C ASP A 630 21.06 -17.98 -27.68
N ILE A 631 20.40 -17.83 -26.52
CA ILE A 631 19.78 -18.97 -25.84
C ILE A 631 18.60 -19.54 -26.65
N ALA A 632 17.82 -18.68 -27.33
CA ALA A 632 16.76 -19.13 -28.23
C ALA A 632 17.32 -19.97 -29.38
N MET A 633 18.47 -19.56 -29.96
CA MET A 633 19.16 -20.34 -30.99
C MET A 633 19.72 -21.66 -30.46
N ILE A 634 20.28 -21.68 -29.25
CA ILE A 634 20.76 -22.90 -28.60
C ILE A 634 19.62 -23.89 -28.37
N PHE A 635 18.47 -23.44 -27.87
CA PHE A 635 17.30 -24.31 -27.67
C PHE A 635 16.70 -24.80 -28.98
N TRP A 636 16.57 -23.92 -29.99
CA TRP A 636 16.00 -24.28 -31.28
C TRP A 636 16.80 -25.36 -32.01
N LEU A 637 18.11 -25.38 -31.81
CA LEU A 637 19.04 -26.29 -32.49
C LEU A 637 19.72 -27.24 -31.51
N TYR A 638 19.15 -27.43 -30.32
CA TYR A 638 19.68 -28.33 -29.31
C TYR A 638 19.66 -29.78 -29.83
N PRO A 639 20.74 -30.58 -29.68
CA PRO A 639 21.99 -30.32 -28.95
C PRO A 639 23.18 -29.85 -29.83
N LEU A 640 22.94 -29.44 -31.08
CA LEU A 640 24.00 -29.21 -32.09
C LEU A 640 24.81 -27.94 -31.86
N LEU A 641 24.24 -26.93 -31.20
CA LEU A 641 24.85 -25.60 -31.01
C LEU A 641 25.46 -25.35 -29.62
N GLY A 642 25.50 -26.37 -28.75
CA GLY A 642 26.12 -26.26 -27.43
C GLY A 642 25.72 -27.39 -26.48
N GLY A 643 26.58 -27.67 -25.49
CA GLY A 643 26.27 -28.58 -24.38
C GLY A 643 25.51 -27.89 -23.24
N MET A 644 25.01 -28.67 -22.27
CA MET A 644 24.29 -28.16 -21.08
C MET A 644 25.10 -27.14 -20.26
N GLU A 645 26.43 -27.22 -20.31
CA GLU A 645 27.35 -26.24 -19.69
C GLU A 645 27.11 -24.81 -20.23
N TYR A 646 26.84 -24.68 -21.54
CA TYR A 646 26.57 -23.39 -22.17
C TYR A 646 25.20 -22.87 -21.78
N VAL A 647 24.18 -23.73 -21.73
CA VAL A 647 22.84 -23.34 -21.29
C VAL A 647 22.87 -22.79 -19.86
N PHE A 648 23.56 -23.49 -18.95
CA PHE A 648 23.69 -23.07 -17.57
C PHE A 648 24.43 -21.73 -17.44
N HIS A 649 25.53 -21.54 -18.17
CA HIS A 649 26.25 -20.26 -18.25
C HIS A 649 25.35 -19.12 -18.72
N HIS A 650 24.59 -19.31 -19.82
CA HIS A 650 23.76 -18.25 -20.39
C HIS A 650 22.55 -17.92 -19.51
N LEU A 651 21.93 -18.91 -18.86
CA LEU A 651 20.85 -18.66 -17.90
C LEU A 651 21.35 -17.88 -16.68
N LEU A 652 22.50 -18.28 -16.11
CA LEU A 652 23.07 -17.61 -14.95
C LEU A 652 23.47 -16.16 -15.28
N SER A 653 24.11 -15.94 -16.43
CA SER A 653 24.45 -14.60 -16.93
C SER A 653 23.20 -13.77 -17.21
N LEU A 654 22.17 -14.35 -17.83
CA LEU A 654 20.90 -13.65 -18.08
C LEU A 654 20.25 -13.20 -16.77
N CYS A 655 20.18 -14.07 -15.76
CA CYS A 655 19.65 -13.71 -14.44
C CYS A 655 20.44 -12.55 -13.79
N GLY A 656 21.77 -12.62 -13.78
CA GLY A 656 22.62 -11.58 -13.18
C GLY A 656 22.50 -10.23 -13.88
N ILE A 657 22.57 -10.21 -15.22
CA ILE A 657 22.48 -8.98 -16.01
C ILE A 657 21.07 -8.38 -15.93
N SER A 658 20.02 -9.21 -15.93
CA SER A 658 18.63 -8.74 -15.83
C SER A 658 18.37 -8.09 -14.48
N TYR A 659 18.88 -8.68 -13.40
CA TYR A 659 18.81 -8.06 -12.07
C TYR A 659 19.52 -6.71 -12.05
N ALA A 660 20.77 -6.64 -12.49
CA ALA A 660 21.56 -5.41 -12.44
C ALA A 660 20.98 -4.28 -13.31
N MET A 661 20.32 -4.62 -14.43
CA MET A 661 19.60 -3.66 -15.26
C MET A 661 18.33 -3.14 -14.57
N LEU A 662 17.51 -4.03 -14.00
CA LEU A 662 16.20 -3.67 -13.44
C LEU A 662 16.30 -3.02 -12.05
N ALA A 663 17.21 -3.50 -11.20
CA ALA A 663 17.40 -2.98 -9.85
C ALA A 663 18.32 -1.75 -9.82
N GLY A 664 19.17 -1.58 -10.83
CA GLY A 664 20.23 -0.54 -10.80
C GLY A 664 21.39 -0.87 -9.84
N GLU A 665 21.34 -2.01 -9.16
CA GLU A 665 22.35 -2.47 -8.21
C GLU A 665 23.38 -3.41 -8.86
N ALA A 666 24.58 -3.52 -8.28
CA ALA A 666 25.70 -4.36 -8.71
C ALA A 666 26.13 -4.19 -10.18
N GLN A 667 25.80 -3.06 -10.83
CA GLN A 667 26.21 -2.83 -12.23
C GLN A 667 27.73 -2.89 -12.40
N VAL A 668 28.51 -2.35 -11.45
CA VAL A 668 29.98 -2.43 -11.44
C VAL A 668 30.50 -3.86 -11.57
N TYR A 669 29.96 -4.79 -10.78
CA TYR A 669 30.37 -6.19 -10.76
C TYR A 669 29.89 -6.92 -12.01
N THR A 670 28.69 -6.61 -12.48
CA THR A 670 28.17 -7.12 -13.75
C THR A 670 29.05 -6.70 -14.92
N TYR A 671 29.51 -5.46 -14.98
CA TYR A 671 30.44 -5.02 -16.03
C TYR A 671 31.82 -5.63 -15.92
N MET A 672 32.37 -5.76 -14.70
CA MET A 672 33.63 -6.49 -14.48
C MET A 672 33.52 -7.94 -14.99
N LEU A 673 32.40 -8.62 -14.77
CA LEU A 673 32.15 -9.93 -15.36
C LEU A 673 32.07 -9.87 -16.90
N LEU A 674 31.38 -8.89 -17.47
CA LEU A 674 31.17 -8.77 -18.91
C LEU A 674 32.45 -8.44 -19.71
N ILE A 675 33.48 -7.86 -19.09
CA ILE A 675 34.81 -7.71 -19.71
C ILE A 675 35.39 -9.08 -20.11
N SER A 676 35.00 -10.16 -19.42
CA SER A 676 35.45 -11.51 -19.76
C SER A 676 34.98 -12.00 -21.14
N GLU A 677 34.00 -11.34 -21.76
CA GLU A 677 33.60 -11.57 -23.15
C GLU A 677 34.68 -11.18 -24.17
N ALA A 678 35.73 -10.44 -23.76
CA ALA A 678 36.88 -10.10 -24.59
C ALA A 678 37.53 -11.32 -25.26
N THR A 679 37.43 -12.51 -24.64
CA THR A 679 37.99 -13.75 -25.17
C THR A 679 37.13 -14.41 -26.25
N THR A 680 35.83 -14.09 -26.31
CA THR A 680 34.83 -14.76 -27.16
C THR A 680 35.15 -14.66 -28.65
N PRO A 681 35.55 -13.49 -29.21
CA PRO A 681 35.97 -13.39 -30.61
C PRO A 681 37.16 -14.29 -30.93
N GLY A 682 38.08 -14.47 -29.99
CA GLY A 682 39.24 -15.33 -30.18
C GLY A 682 38.89 -16.83 -30.15
N VAL A 683 37.93 -17.24 -29.30
CA VAL A 683 37.36 -18.60 -29.33
C VAL A 683 36.65 -18.86 -30.66
N ASN A 684 35.83 -17.92 -31.12
CA ASN A 684 35.10 -18.04 -32.37
C ASN A 684 36.04 -18.04 -33.59
N LEU A 685 37.06 -17.19 -33.61
CA LEU A 685 38.10 -17.21 -34.64
C LEU A 685 38.83 -18.55 -34.70
N ARG A 686 39.11 -19.15 -33.55
CA ARG A 686 39.72 -20.49 -33.50
C ARG A 686 38.84 -21.54 -34.16
N TRP A 687 37.54 -21.48 -33.91
CA TRP A 687 36.56 -22.37 -34.54
C TRP A 687 36.46 -22.10 -36.04
N PHE A 688 36.41 -20.84 -36.49
CA PHE A 688 36.40 -20.51 -37.92
C PHE A 688 37.62 -21.07 -38.66
N LEU A 689 38.81 -20.95 -38.07
CA LEU A 689 40.05 -21.51 -38.62
C LEU A 689 40.04 -23.05 -38.63
N ASP A 690 39.43 -23.69 -37.63
CA ASP A 690 39.25 -25.14 -37.59
C ASP A 690 38.34 -25.61 -38.73
N THR A 691 37.14 -25.03 -38.82
CA THR A 691 36.13 -25.35 -39.82
C THR A 691 36.60 -25.06 -41.25
N ALA A 692 37.45 -24.05 -41.43
CA ALA A 692 38.11 -23.76 -42.71
C ALA A 692 39.28 -24.71 -43.04
N GLY A 693 39.58 -25.71 -42.20
CA GLY A 693 40.67 -26.66 -42.41
C GLY A 693 42.06 -26.09 -42.12
N MET A 694 42.16 -24.92 -41.48
CA MET A 694 43.40 -24.15 -41.31
C MET A 694 44.17 -24.47 -40.01
N LYS A 695 43.94 -25.63 -39.37
CA LYS A 695 44.58 -26.04 -38.10
C LYS A 695 46.12 -26.00 -38.11
N ARG A 696 46.73 -26.22 -39.28
CA ARG A 696 48.19 -26.31 -39.42
C ARG A 696 48.86 -24.95 -39.70
N THR A 697 48.08 -23.90 -39.90
CA THR A 697 48.58 -22.57 -40.25
C THR A 697 49.19 -21.83 -39.05
N ASN A 698 50.06 -20.84 -39.31
CA ASN A 698 50.57 -19.96 -38.28
C ASN A 698 49.46 -19.13 -37.61
N ALA A 699 48.41 -18.77 -38.36
CA ALA A 699 47.24 -18.06 -37.82
C ALA A 699 46.57 -18.83 -36.67
N TYR A 700 46.43 -20.15 -36.79
CA TYR A 700 45.83 -21.00 -35.73
C TYR A 700 46.72 -21.11 -34.48
N LEU A 701 48.05 -21.03 -34.64
CA LEU A 701 49.00 -20.98 -33.51
C LEU A 701 48.98 -19.61 -32.83
N ILE A 702 49.09 -18.53 -33.61
CA ILE A 702 49.06 -17.15 -33.10
C ILE A 702 47.77 -16.91 -32.32
N ASN A 703 46.61 -17.30 -32.88
CA ASN A 703 45.34 -17.25 -32.17
C ASN A 703 45.38 -18.04 -30.85
N GLY A 704 45.98 -19.24 -30.82
CA GLY A 704 46.08 -20.04 -29.60
C GLY A 704 46.93 -19.39 -28.50
N VAL A 705 48.03 -18.76 -28.87
CA VAL A 705 48.90 -18.00 -27.94
C VAL A 705 48.18 -16.75 -27.43
N LEU A 706 47.58 -15.97 -28.33
CA LEU A 706 46.80 -14.77 -27.95
C LEU A 706 45.63 -15.14 -27.03
N MET A 707 44.94 -16.23 -27.33
CA MET A 707 43.85 -16.75 -26.51
C MET A 707 44.31 -17.14 -25.11
N PHE A 708 45.49 -17.73 -24.97
CA PHE A 708 46.03 -18.07 -23.65
C PHE A 708 46.24 -16.82 -22.79
N PHE A 709 46.88 -15.79 -23.33
CA PHE A 709 47.12 -14.54 -22.59
C PHE A 709 45.83 -13.75 -22.35
N ALA A 710 44.96 -13.64 -23.35
CA ALA A 710 43.66 -12.98 -23.20
C ALA A 710 42.81 -13.66 -22.11
N TRP A 711 42.81 -15.00 -22.05
CA TRP A 711 42.08 -15.73 -21.02
C TRP A 711 42.68 -15.54 -19.62
N LEU A 712 44.01 -15.59 -19.50
CA LEU A 712 44.69 -15.33 -18.24
C LEU A 712 44.33 -13.95 -17.69
N VAL A 713 44.37 -12.91 -18.53
CA VAL A 713 44.07 -11.54 -18.10
C VAL A 713 42.58 -11.35 -17.83
N ALA A 714 41.71 -11.63 -18.81
CA ALA A 714 40.29 -11.27 -18.76
C ALA A 714 39.41 -12.25 -17.96
N ARG A 715 39.86 -13.49 -17.72
CA ARG A 715 39.05 -14.53 -17.05
C ARG A 715 39.68 -15.10 -15.78
N ILE A 716 40.98 -14.93 -15.55
CA ILE A 716 41.65 -15.37 -14.31
C ILE A 716 41.99 -14.17 -13.44
N LEU A 717 42.87 -13.28 -13.90
CA LEU A 717 43.32 -12.12 -13.11
C LEU A 717 42.18 -11.15 -12.81
N LEU A 718 41.31 -10.89 -13.79
CA LEU A 718 40.14 -10.04 -13.58
C LEU A 718 39.17 -10.61 -12.53
N PHE A 719 39.00 -11.93 -12.47
CA PHE A 719 38.14 -12.56 -11.46
C PHE A 719 38.76 -12.48 -10.06
N VAL A 720 40.09 -12.64 -9.95
CA VAL A 720 40.81 -12.39 -8.69
C VAL A 720 40.60 -10.95 -8.24
N TYR A 721 40.73 -9.98 -9.15
CA TYR A 721 40.46 -8.58 -8.88
C TYR A 721 39.00 -8.33 -8.47
N LEU A 722 38.04 -8.96 -9.15
CA LEU A 722 36.62 -8.87 -8.83
C LEU A 722 36.33 -9.31 -7.38
N PHE A 723 36.82 -10.48 -6.97
CA PHE A 723 36.63 -10.95 -5.59
C PHE A 723 37.33 -10.06 -4.57
N TYR A 724 38.52 -9.55 -4.89
CA TYR A 724 39.22 -8.59 -4.06
C TYR A 724 38.42 -7.29 -3.90
N HIS A 725 37.82 -6.77 -4.98
CA HIS A 725 36.98 -5.59 -4.94
C HIS A 725 35.69 -5.81 -4.15
N ILE A 726 35.04 -6.97 -4.31
CA ILE A 726 33.87 -7.34 -3.50
C ILE A 726 34.23 -7.40 -2.01
N TYR A 727 35.40 -7.94 -1.67
CA TYR A 727 35.90 -8.00 -0.30
C TYR A 727 36.15 -6.60 0.29
N LEU A 728 36.77 -5.70 -0.46
CA LEU A 728 37.02 -4.32 0.00
C LEU A 728 35.73 -3.53 0.23
N HIS A 729 34.71 -3.75 -0.61
CA HIS A 729 33.42 -3.07 -0.53
C HIS A 729 32.33 -3.94 0.10
N TYR A 730 32.72 -4.89 0.97
CA TYR A 730 31.78 -5.86 1.55
C TYR A 730 30.61 -5.18 2.28
N ASP A 731 30.89 -4.14 3.07
CA ASP A 731 29.88 -3.37 3.79
C ASP A 731 28.85 -2.71 2.86
N GLN A 732 29.25 -2.38 1.62
CA GLN A 732 28.35 -1.81 0.60
C GLN A 732 27.54 -2.89 -0.11
N VAL A 733 28.06 -4.12 -0.18
CA VAL A 733 27.37 -5.29 -0.75
C VAL A 733 26.33 -5.82 0.24
N GLU A 734 26.60 -5.77 1.54
CA GLU A 734 25.65 -6.16 2.61
C GLU A 734 24.39 -5.28 2.63
N GLN A 735 24.52 -4.01 2.20
CA GLN A 735 23.40 -3.06 2.11
C GLN A 735 22.50 -3.28 0.88
N MET A 736 22.90 -4.13 -0.07
CA MET A 736 22.09 -4.43 -1.25
C MET A 736 20.87 -5.28 -0.90
N HIS A 737 19.87 -5.30 -1.78
CA HIS A 737 18.74 -6.20 -1.61
C HIS A 737 19.21 -7.68 -1.55
N THR A 738 18.55 -8.50 -0.72
CA THR A 738 18.94 -9.89 -0.44
C THR A 738 19.24 -10.70 -1.71
N PHE A 739 18.45 -10.48 -2.76
CA PHE A 739 18.63 -11.16 -4.04
C PHE A 739 19.88 -10.68 -4.81
N GLY A 740 20.17 -9.38 -4.79
CA GLY A 740 21.39 -8.81 -5.37
C GLY A 740 22.64 -9.25 -4.63
N TYR A 741 22.61 -9.22 -3.29
CA TYR A 741 23.67 -9.77 -2.43
C TYR A 741 24.02 -11.20 -2.83
N LEU A 742 23.01 -12.09 -2.95
CA LEU A 742 23.22 -13.48 -3.35
C LEU A 742 23.86 -13.59 -4.74
N LEU A 743 23.36 -12.83 -5.72
CA LEU A 743 23.86 -12.87 -7.10
C LEU A 743 25.32 -12.41 -7.21
N THR A 744 25.71 -11.38 -6.46
CA THR A 744 27.09 -10.85 -6.43
C THR A 744 28.11 -11.88 -5.97
N PHE A 745 27.71 -12.88 -5.16
CA PHE A 745 28.61 -13.98 -4.77
C PHE A 745 28.45 -15.21 -5.65
N VAL A 746 27.22 -15.65 -5.92
CA VAL A 746 26.94 -16.92 -6.61
C VAL A 746 27.39 -16.86 -8.07
N VAL A 747 27.05 -15.79 -8.79
CA VAL A 747 27.33 -15.69 -10.23
C VAL A 747 28.84 -15.66 -10.50
N PRO A 748 29.65 -14.77 -9.90
CA PRO A 748 31.10 -14.80 -10.09
C PRO A 748 31.75 -16.12 -9.68
N SER A 749 31.30 -16.74 -8.58
CA SER A 749 31.90 -17.99 -8.06
C SER A 749 31.73 -19.14 -9.04
N VAL A 750 30.52 -19.34 -9.56
CA VAL A 750 30.24 -20.38 -10.55
C VAL A 750 31.04 -20.14 -11.84
N LEU A 751 31.03 -18.89 -12.34
CA LEU A 751 31.76 -18.53 -13.55
C LEU A 751 33.29 -18.68 -13.39
N ALA A 752 33.84 -18.37 -12.21
CA ALA A 752 35.26 -18.57 -11.90
C ALA A 752 35.67 -20.04 -12.01
N ILE A 753 34.87 -20.95 -11.44
CA ILE A 753 35.13 -22.40 -11.51
C ILE A 753 35.12 -22.87 -12.97
N MET A 754 34.12 -22.44 -13.76
CA MET A 754 34.05 -22.77 -15.19
C MET A 754 35.26 -22.24 -15.96
N ASN A 755 35.68 -21.00 -15.68
CA ASN A 755 36.84 -20.36 -16.32
C ASN A 755 38.16 -21.10 -16.02
N LEU A 756 38.34 -21.63 -14.81
CA LEU A 756 39.51 -22.44 -14.45
C LEU A 756 39.56 -23.78 -15.20
N ILE A 757 38.41 -24.44 -15.34
CA ILE A 757 38.29 -25.69 -16.11
C ILE A 757 38.65 -25.45 -17.57
N TRP A 758 38.12 -24.39 -18.18
CA TRP A 758 38.42 -24.03 -19.57
C TRP A 758 39.87 -23.57 -19.76
N PHE A 759 40.42 -22.79 -18.84
CA PHE A 759 41.83 -22.39 -18.90
C PHE A 759 42.78 -23.60 -18.88
N SER A 760 42.45 -24.61 -18.05
CA SER A 760 43.17 -25.88 -18.03
C SER A 760 43.10 -26.63 -19.38
N LYS A 761 41.95 -26.60 -20.07
CA LYS A 761 41.80 -27.16 -21.42
C LYS A 761 42.62 -26.39 -22.46
N ILE A 762 42.63 -25.06 -22.39
CA ILE A 762 43.42 -24.19 -23.29
C ILE A 762 44.91 -24.45 -23.13
N LEU A 763 45.40 -24.50 -21.88
CA LEU A 763 46.82 -24.79 -21.60
C LEU A 763 47.24 -26.16 -22.13
N LYS A 764 46.42 -27.20 -21.92
CA LYS A 764 46.66 -28.54 -22.50
C LYS A 764 46.69 -28.50 -24.02
N GLY A 765 45.75 -27.77 -24.64
CA GLY A 765 45.68 -27.59 -26.09
C GLY A 765 46.93 -26.90 -26.68
N LEU A 766 47.38 -25.82 -26.03
CA LEU A 766 48.57 -25.07 -26.44
C LEU A 766 49.84 -25.92 -26.31
N LYS A 767 50.03 -26.63 -25.18
CA LYS A 767 51.14 -27.56 -24.99
C LYS A 767 51.20 -28.63 -26.09
N LYS A 768 50.05 -29.24 -26.42
CA LYS A 768 49.95 -30.24 -27.50
C LYS A 768 50.29 -29.66 -28.87
N GLN A 769 50.02 -28.38 -29.11
CA GLN A 769 50.28 -27.72 -30.39
C GLN A 769 51.75 -27.31 -30.52
N LEU A 770 52.39 -26.85 -29.44
CA LEU A 770 53.83 -26.55 -29.40
C LEU A 770 54.67 -27.83 -29.52
N ALA A 771 54.26 -28.90 -28.84
CA ALA A 771 54.93 -30.21 -28.90
C ALA A 771 54.83 -30.91 -30.27
N LYS A 772 53.94 -30.48 -31.17
CA LYS A 772 53.85 -31.00 -32.55
C LYS A 772 54.74 -30.25 -33.55
N ARG A 773 55.38 -29.16 -33.13
CA ARG A 773 56.29 -28.33 -33.95
C ARG A 773 57.75 -28.45 -33.53
N GLN A 774 58.01 -28.94 -32.32
CA GLN A 774 59.27 -29.59 -31.96
C GLN A 774 59.30 -30.97 -32.62
#